data_AF-W2KV75-F1
#
_entry.id   AF-W2KV75-F1
#
_cell.length_a   1.000
_cell.length_b   1.000
_cell.length_c   1.000
_cell.angle_alpha   90.00
_cell.angle_beta   90.00
_cell.angle_gamma   90.00
#
_symmetry.space_group_name_H-M   'P 1'
#
loop_
_entity.id
_entity.type
_entity.pdbx_description
1 polymer ?
#
loop_
_entity_poly.entity_id
_entity_poly.type
_entity_poly.pdbx_seq_one_letter_code
_entity_poly.pdbx_strand_id
1 'polypeptide(L)'
;MKLFRSAALALAMAAIQQAQVDACTAIAVTRGASADNSTLIAHTDDAGGGAADLRLVRVPAQDHEPGSKRAVYNFNGGYPRVVVPDRGVHYQPVNDPEVGKTQEYSTPLGYIPQVEHTYAYFDQDYGMMNEVQLSIGESTCGAKTVGWPLNIPGGKNLFGIAELTKVALERCATARCAVDTMGTLAEKYGFYSEDSGDMAKPDYGDSAEALVVGDKLGEVWVFHVMTGKDNAGAIWAAQRVPDGHVTVVANGFTIREIDLSQPDWFMASANVHSLAEEMGWWDPKGDKSFDFTAAYGFADKDAIGPLYTGRRVWRVFDVLAPSLQLDARLGSFSQYATYPFSIMPDRQVETFQIMDLLRDHYEGTRYDMTKGLAAGPFGAPVRWSGSAGGVIGGWERPISMYRTLFAFVLQSRSHKGPDAVGGVAWYAQDAPHGSVFVPFSCAQESVPESYLLGRQSKFHSQSAWWAFNFVNNWSLLRYNAMSVDIRSKIGELQKAAFSLRKKMENEAHEARHSDDVTESQLVARVQGQSNEFAEKVVSQWWQLAWTLIAKYSDGYMTTGEAPEQQASIGYPAWWLQASEFATWPGDTFKPKASMRKKLVGVDSVTAQGFVRQAAMANSVEVENQSYPIAIAWVIMGAVLGAGMLAFAKKESRRVGYNAVA
;
A
#
# COMPACT_ATOMS: atom_id res chain seq x y z
N MET A 1 50.89 43.58 -13.41
CA MET A 1 51.98 42.62 -13.09
C MET A 1 51.46 41.64 -12.04
N LYS A 2 51.31 40.36 -12.41
CA LYS A 2 51.30 39.11 -11.60
C LYS A 2 50.40 39.05 -10.34
N LEU A 3 49.27 38.33 -10.41
CA LEU A 3 49.09 36.88 -10.15
C LEU A 3 49.04 36.54 -8.65
N PHE A 4 47.85 36.19 -8.14
CA PHE A 4 47.65 34.93 -7.39
C PHE A 4 46.19 34.46 -7.54
N ARG A 5 46.06 33.18 -7.93
CA ARG A 5 44.83 32.42 -8.13
C ARG A 5 44.24 31.98 -6.78
N SER A 6 42.92 31.93 -6.67
CA SER A 6 42.16 31.07 -5.74
C SER A 6 40.75 30.95 -6.34
N ALA A 7 40.52 29.98 -7.22
CA ALA A 7 39.98 28.66 -6.91
C ALA A 7 38.56 28.72 -6.34
N ALA A 8 37.61 28.44 -7.24
CA ALA A 8 36.21 28.24 -6.97
C ALA A 8 35.98 27.10 -5.97
N LEU A 9 35.03 27.29 -5.06
CA LEU A 9 34.27 26.18 -4.47
C LEU A 9 32.85 26.70 -4.20
N ALA A 10 32.06 26.82 -5.26
CA ALA A 10 30.62 26.83 -5.12
C ALA A 10 30.22 25.38 -4.77
N LEU A 11 30.04 25.10 -3.48
CA LEU A 11 29.32 23.92 -3.03
C LEU A 11 27.88 24.05 -3.54
N ALA A 12 27.63 23.55 -4.74
CA ALA A 12 26.29 23.18 -5.15
C ALA A 12 25.87 22.03 -4.24
N MET A 13 25.17 22.34 -3.15
CA MET A 13 24.34 21.36 -2.47
C MET A 13 23.25 20.96 -3.47
N ALA A 14 23.53 19.91 -4.25
CA ALA A 14 22.50 19.18 -4.94
C ALA A 14 21.61 18.58 -3.85
N ALA A 15 20.52 19.28 -3.52
CA ALA A 15 19.42 18.69 -2.80
C ALA A 15 18.92 17.55 -3.69
N ILE A 16 19.31 16.32 -3.36
CA ILE A 16 18.64 15.14 -3.87
C ILE A 16 17.25 15.18 -3.25
N GLN A 17 16.33 15.88 -3.91
CA GLN A 17 14.90 15.61 -3.73
C GLN A 17 14.73 14.17 -4.21
N GLN A 18 14.65 13.25 -3.25
CA GLN A 18 14.07 11.94 -3.51
C GLN A 18 12.64 12.21 -3.99
N ALA A 19 12.30 11.72 -5.18
CA ALA A 19 10.91 11.66 -5.60
C ALA A 19 10.14 10.90 -4.51
N GLN A 20 9.01 11.45 -4.08
CA GLN A 20 8.12 10.73 -3.20
C GLN A 20 7.42 9.68 -4.06
N VAL A 21 7.65 8.42 -3.72
CA VAL A 21 7.26 7.26 -4.52
C VAL A 21 5.83 6.84 -4.19
N ASP A 22 5.00 6.74 -5.23
CA ASP A 22 3.72 6.05 -5.26
C ASP A 22 4.01 4.55 -5.39
N ALA A 23 3.41 3.76 -4.51
CA ALA A 23 3.75 2.36 -4.42
C ALA A 23 2.63 1.57 -3.76
N CYS A 24 2.31 0.40 -4.31
CA CYS A 24 1.23 -0.42 -3.76
C CYS A 24 1.69 -1.82 -3.34
N THR A 25 0.82 -2.54 -2.61
CA THR A 25 0.96 -3.99 -2.40
C THR A 25 -0.29 -4.68 -2.92
N ALA A 26 -0.12 -5.62 -3.86
CA ALA A 26 -1.20 -6.40 -4.41
C ALA A 26 -1.08 -7.87 -4.00
N ILE A 27 -2.19 -8.48 -3.59
CA ILE A 27 -2.26 -9.90 -3.18
C ILE A 27 -3.40 -10.55 -3.95
N ALA A 28 -3.16 -11.75 -4.49
CA ALA A 28 -4.21 -12.51 -5.13
C ALA A 28 -4.31 -13.93 -4.56
N VAL A 29 -5.54 -14.35 -4.26
CA VAL A 29 -5.89 -15.68 -3.78
C VAL A 29 -6.76 -16.34 -4.83
N THR A 30 -6.31 -17.48 -5.34
CA THR A 30 -7.10 -18.27 -6.30
C THR A 30 -8.28 -18.95 -5.63
N ARG A 31 -9.24 -19.38 -6.45
CA ARG A 31 -10.48 -20.04 -6.00
C ARG A 31 -10.21 -21.25 -5.11
N GLY A 32 -9.28 -22.13 -5.48
CA GLY A 32 -8.93 -23.32 -4.71
C GLY A 32 -8.17 -23.01 -3.41
N ALA A 33 -7.56 -21.82 -3.31
CA ALA A 33 -6.83 -21.40 -2.11
C ALA A 33 -7.75 -20.79 -1.05
N SER A 34 -8.90 -20.24 -1.43
CA SER A 34 -9.80 -19.56 -0.50
C SER A 34 -10.76 -20.52 0.21
N ALA A 35 -11.17 -20.14 1.43
CA ALA A 35 -12.05 -20.95 2.26
C ALA A 35 -13.50 -21.03 1.74
N ASP A 36 -13.94 -20.02 0.97
CA ASP A 36 -15.30 -19.95 0.43
C ASP A 36 -15.37 -20.14 -1.10
N ASN A 37 -14.31 -20.65 -1.73
CA ASN A 37 -14.20 -20.83 -3.18
C ASN A 37 -14.41 -19.52 -3.96
N SER A 38 -13.90 -18.40 -3.42
CA SER A 38 -13.81 -17.12 -4.10
C SER A 38 -12.44 -16.88 -4.74
N THR A 39 -12.42 -16.10 -5.80
CA THR A 39 -11.20 -15.39 -6.21
C THR A 39 -11.11 -14.11 -5.38
N LEU A 40 -9.96 -13.84 -4.75
CA LEU A 40 -9.72 -12.60 -4.01
C LEU A 40 -8.60 -11.81 -4.68
N ILE A 41 -8.87 -10.55 -5.00
CA ILE A 41 -7.87 -9.58 -5.46
C ILE A 41 -7.81 -8.44 -4.45
N ALA A 42 -6.65 -8.23 -3.83
CA ALA A 42 -6.47 -7.25 -2.76
C ALA A 42 -5.36 -6.26 -3.10
N HIS A 43 -5.50 -5.04 -2.58
CA HIS A 43 -4.65 -3.91 -2.94
C HIS A 43 -4.58 -2.90 -1.79
N THR A 44 -3.38 -2.36 -1.52
CA THR A 44 -3.19 -1.08 -0.83
C THR A 44 -2.71 -0.05 -1.82
N ASP A 45 -3.47 1.03 -2.01
CA ASP A 45 -3.08 2.14 -2.89
C ASP A 45 -2.35 3.20 -2.06
N ASP A 46 -1.03 3.31 -2.23
CA ASP A 46 -0.21 4.23 -1.44
C ASP A 46 0.36 5.36 -2.31
N ALA A 47 -0.36 6.47 -2.41
CA ALA A 47 0.06 7.67 -3.12
C ALA A 47 0.76 8.70 -2.20
N GLY A 48 1.86 9.27 -2.70
CA GLY A 48 2.68 10.34 -2.14
C GLY A 48 2.97 11.44 -3.17
N GLY A 49 3.86 12.38 -2.86
CA GLY A 49 4.32 13.37 -3.86
C GLY A 49 3.33 14.48 -4.24
N GLY A 50 2.04 14.31 -3.94
CA GLY A 50 0.99 15.29 -4.21
C GLY A 50 -0.31 14.96 -3.47
N ALA A 51 -1.31 15.82 -3.64
CA ALA A 51 -2.68 15.45 -3.29
C ALA A 51 -3.24 14.53 -4.38
N ALA A 52 -4.23 13.72 -4.03
CA ALA A 52 -4.95 12.79 -4.90
C ALA A 52 -6.47 12.98 -4.75
N ASP A 53 -7.21 12.41 -5.69
CA ASP A 53 -8.67 12.39 -5.66
C ASP A 53 -9.13 11.19 -4.80
N LEU A 54 -9.83 11.47 -3.70
CA LEU A 54 -10.20 10.45 -2.70
C LEU A 54 -11.53 9.75 -2.99
N ARG A 55 -12.19 10.11 -4.10
CA ARG A 55 -13.55 9.66 -4.41
C ARG A 55 -13.57 8.23 -4.92
N LEU A 56 -14.36 7.38 -4.29
CA LEU A 56 -14.76 6.10 -4.89
C LEU A 56 -15.87 6.38 -5.89
N VAL A 57 -15.57 6.39 -7.19
CA VAL A 57 -16.55 6.73 -8.22
C VAL A 57 -17.13 5.46 -8.84
N ARG A 58 -18.43 5.51 -9.17
CA ARG A 58 -19.08 4.48 -9.97
C ARG A 58 -19.27 4.99 -11.40
N VAL A 59 -18.60 4.37 -12.37
CA VAL A 59 -18.75 4.67 -13.80
C VAL A 59 -19.83 3.77 -14.40
N PRO A 60 -20.95 4.32 -14.92
CA PRO A 60 -22.08 3.51 -15.37
C PRO A 60 -21.77 2.74 -16.66
N ALA A 61 -22.49 1.64 -16.88
CA ALA A 61 -22.54 0.96 -18.18
C ALA A 61 -23.15 1.90 -19.21
N GLN A 62 -22.65 1.81 -20.44
CA GLN A 62 -23.09 2.68 -21.53
C GLN A 62 -23.16 1.92 -22.84
N ASP A 63 -24.21 2.19 -23.60
CA ASP A 63 -24.33 1.80 -25.00
C ASP A 63 -23.81 2.93 -25.90
N HIS A 64 -23.18 2.56 -27.01
CA HIS A 64 -22.53 3.48 -27.91
C HIS A 64 -22.88 3.20 -29.37
N GLU A 65 -23.13 4.26 -30.13
CA GLU A 65 -23.42 4.17 -31.55
C GLU A 65 -22.24 3.57 -32.35
N PRO A 66 -22.51 2.81 -33.43
CA PRO A 66 -21.47 2.26 -34.30
C PRO A 66 -20.51 3.33 -34.83
N GLY A 67 -19.20 3.06 -34.75
CA GLY A 67 -18.15 3.96 -35.23
C GLY A 67 -17.78 5.10 -34.25
N SER A 68 -18.39 5.13 -33.06
CA SER A 68 -17.98 6.01 -31.97
C SER A 68 -16.53 5.75 -31.52
N LYS A 69 -15.97 6.71 -30.78
CA LYS A 69 -14.59 6.68 -30.29
C LYS A 69 -14.57 6.87 -28.78
N ARG A 70 -13.67 6.15 -28.11
CA ARG A 70 -13.43 6.24 -26.67
C ARG A 70 -12.20 7.12 -26.45
N ALA A 71 -12.37 8.24 -25.76
CA ALA A 71 -11.29 9.18 -25.45
C ALA A 71 -10.34 8.57 -24.41
N VAL A 72 -9.04 8.72 -24.58
CA VAL A 72 -8.01 8.29 -23.62
C VAL A 72 -7.41 9.54 -22.97
N TYR A 73 -7.29 9.55 -21.65
CA TYR A 73 -6.85 10.72 -20.89
C TYR A 73 -5.56 10.44 -20.10
N ASN A 74 -4.76 11.48 -19.90
CA ASN A 74 -3.69 11.42 -18.91
C ASN A 74 -4.30 11.75 -17.54
N PHE A 75 -4.12 10.85 -16.56
CA PHE A 75 -4.58 11.09 -15.20
C PHE A 75 -3.55 11.94 -14.48
N ASN A 76 -3.99 13.07 -13.93
CA ASN A 76 -3.12 13.95 -13.16
C ASN A 76 -3.29 13.63 -11.67
N GLY A 77 -2.20 13.71 -10.92
CA GLY A 77 -2.29 13.79 -9.46
C GLY A 77 -3.13 15.01 -9.04
N GLY A 78 -4.03 14.82 -8.07
CA GLY A 78 -4.84 15.87 -7.49
C GLY A 78 -6.34 15.65 -7.62
N TYR A 79 -7.10 16.61 -7.10
CA TYR A 79 -8.55 16.64 -7.21
C TYR A 79 -9.01 17.72 -8.22
N PRO A 80 -9.91 17.38 -9.16
CA PRO A 80 -10.32 16.02 -9.54
C PRO A 80 -9.23 15.33 -10.36
N ARG A 81 -9.17 13.99 -10.33
CA ARG A 81 -8.19 13.23 -11.12
C ARG A 81 -8.39 13.36 -12.64
N VAL A 82 -9.65 13.58 -13.05
CA VAL A 82 -10.06 13.88 -14.43
C VAL A 82 -11.44 14.55 -14.43
N VAL A 83 -11.77 15.29 -15.48
CA VAL A 83 -13.11 15.89 -15.71
C VAL A 83 -13.55 15.56 -17.13
N VAL A 84 -14.57 14.71 -17.30
CA VAL A 84 -14.94 14.15 -18.61
C VAL A 84 -16.44 13.97 -18.75
N PRO A 85 -17.00 14.10 -19.97
CA PRO A 85 -18.44 14.04 -20.17
C PRO A 85 -18.99 12.60 -20.19
N ASP A 86 -18.13 11.60 -20.36
CA ASP A 86 -18.47 10.23 -20.76
C ASP A 86 -18.19 9.17 -19.68
N ARG A 87 -17.94 9.58 -18.42
CA ARG A 87 -17.72 8.66 -17.28
C ARG A 87 -18.72 8.81 -16.14
N GLY A 88 -19.89 9.37 -16.43
CA GLY A 88 -20.97 9.58 -15.47
C GLY A 88 -20.86 10.90 -14.70
N VAL A 89 -21.88 11.15 -13.86
CA VAL A 89 -22.12 12.46 -13.24
C VAL A 89 -20.97 12.93 -12.35
N HIS A 90 -20.25 12.01 -11.71
CA HIS A 90 -19.18 12.37 -10.78
C HIS A 90 -17.89 12.82 -11.49
N TYR A 91 -17.76 12.64 -12.79
CA TYR A 91 -16.67 13.22 -13.59
C TYR A 91 -17.10 14.47 -14.36
N GLN A 92 -18.35 14.91 -14.23
CA GLN A 92 -18.80 16.16 -14.82
C GLN A 92 -18.18 17.36 -14.10
N PRO A 93 -17.99 18.49 -14.79
CA PRO A 93 -17.47 19.70 -14.17
C PRO A 93 -18.33 20.17 -13.00
N VAL A 94 -17.70 20.40 -11.85
CA VAL A 94 -18.34 21.10 -10.73
C VAL A 94 -17.84 22.54 -10.61
N ASN A 95 -18.70 23.42 -10.09
CA ASN A 95 -18.29 24.76 -9.70
C ASN A 95 -17.53 24.67 -8.37
N ASP A 96 -16.30 25.17 -8.31
CA ASP A 96 -15.61 25.35 -7.04
C ASP A 96 -16.06 26.68 -6.42
N PRO A 97 -16.90 26.66 -5.36
CA PRO A 97 -17.46 27.87 -4.79
C PRO A 97 -16.42 28.78 -4.14
N GLU A 98 -15.24 28.26 -3.79
CA GLU A 98 -14.18 29.07 -3.17
C GLU A 98 -13.35 29.84 -4.19
N VAL A 99 -13.12 29.26 -5.37
CA VAL A 99 -12.37 29.93 -6.44
C VAL A 99 -13.29 30.63 -7.44
N GLY A 100 -14.60 30.39 -7.36
CA GLY A 100 -15.61 30.95 -8.26
C GLY A 100 -15.42 30.50 -9.71
N LYS A 101 -14.83 29.32 -9.92
CA LYS A 101 -14.51 28.77 -11.23
C LYS A 101 -15.14 27.39 -11.40
N THR A 102 -15.80 27.20 -12.52
CA THR A 102 -16.20 25.87 -12.98
C THR A 102 -14.98 25.14 -13.50
N GLN A 103 -14.86 23.87 -13.15
CA GLN A 103 -13.87 22.98 -13.74
C GLN A 103 -14.03 22.95 -15.28
N GLU A 104 -12.92 22.76 -15.98
CA GLU A 104 -12.94 22.57 -17.43
C GLU A 104 -12.78 21.09 -17.75
N TYR A 105 -13.33 20.66 -18.88
CA TYR A 105 -13.11 19.30 -19.36
C TYR A 105 -11.62 19.08 -19.63
N SER A 106 -11.14 17.90 -19.24
CA SER A 106 -9.80 17.44 -19.55
C SER A 106 -9.65 17.25 -21.06
N THR A 107 -8.46 17.54 -21.58
CA THR A 107 -8.12 17.29 -22.98
C THR A 107 -7.70 15.83 -23.16
N PRO A 108 -8.34 15.05 -24.06
CA PRO A 108 -7.89 13.70 -24.38
C PRO A 108 -6.46 13.69 -24.95
N LEU A 109 -5.67 12.68 -24.59
CA LEU A 109 -4.40 12.34 -25.26
C LEU A 109 -4.63 11.80 -26.66
N GLY A 110 -5.74 11.09 -26.86
CA GLY A 110 -6.08 10.45 -28.12
C GLY A 110 -7.36 9.63 -28.00
N TYR A 111 -7.59 8.75 -28.98
CA TYR A 111 -8.83 7.99 -29.09
C TYR A 111 -8.58 6.57 -29.59
N ILE A 112 -9.39 5.64 -29.11
CA ILE A 112 -9.50 4.28 -29.64
C ILE A 112 -10.92 4.03 -30.19
N PRO A 113 -11.12 3.04 -31.08
CA PRO A 113 -12.47 2.61 -31.47
C PRO A 113 -13.28 2.22 -30.24
N GLN A 114 -14.53 2.67 -30.16
CA GLN A 114 -15.42 2.30 -29.07
C GLN A 114 -16.18 1.01 -29.38
N VAL A 115 -16.52 0.27 -28.34
CA VAL A 115 -17.37 -0.93 -28.40
C VAL A 115 -18.84 -0.56 -28.23
N GLU A 116 -19.76 -1.39 -28.72
CA GLU A 116 -21.21 -1.12 -28.67
C GLU A 116 -21.73 -1.01 -27.22
N HIS A 117 -21.21 -1.82 -26.30
CA HIS A 117 -21.61 -1.82 -24.90
C HIS A 117 -20.37 -1.83 -24.01
N THR A 118 -20.40 -1.04 -22.95
CA THR A 118 -19.39 -1.04 -21.90
C THR A 118 -19.98 -1.43 -20.56
N TYR A 119 -19.25 -2.24 -19.81
CA TYR A 119 -19.63 -2.59 -18.45
C TYR A 119 -19.39 -1.42 -17.50
N ALA A 120 -20.25 -1.38 -16.50
CA ALA A 120 -20.15 -0.48 -15.38
C ALA A 120 -19.04 -0.97 -14.41
N TYR A 121 -18.24 -0.06 -13.85
CA TYR A 121 -17.21 -0.42 -12.86
C TYR A 121 -17.00 0.60 -11.73
N PHE A 122 -16.30 0.19 -10.67
CA PHE A 122 -15.77 1.07 -9.62
C PHE A 122 -14.42 1.64 -10.03
N ASP A 123 -14.30 2.95 -9.92
CA ASP A 123 -13.14 3.72 -10.33
C ASP A 123 -12.47 4.44 -9.16
N GLN A 124 -11.15 4.31 -9.12
CA GLN A 124 -10.23 5.10 -8.30
C GLN A 124 -9.10 5.59 -9.21
N ASP A 125 -7.85 5.60 -8.76
CA ASP A 125 -6.72 5.93 -9.62
C ASP A 125 -6.61 4.89 -10.74
N TYR A 126 -6.84 3.63 -10.38
CA TYR A 126 -7.00 2.50 -11.29
C TYR A 126 -8.43 1.95 -11.28
N GLY A 127 -8.80 1.25 -12.36
CA GLY A 127 -10.05 0.49 -12.38
C GLY A 127 -10.00 -0.67 -11.36
N MET A 128 -11.04 -0.81 -10.53
CA MET A 128 -11.08 -1.81 -9.46
C MET A 128 -11.84 -3.09 -9.85
N MET A 129 -13.17 -3.00 -9.94
CA MET A 129 -14.05 -4.15 -10.18
C MET A 129 -15.21 -3.73 -11.06
N ASN A 130 -15.53 -4.51 -12.09
CA ASN A 130 -16.72 -4.27 -12.91
C ASN A 130 -17.95 -5.06 -12.42
N GLU A 131 -19.11 -4.71 -12.96
CA GLU A 131 -20.39 -5.29 -12.56
C GLU A 131 -20.50 -6.80 -12.82
N VAL A 132 -19.64 -7.36 -13.67
CA VAL A 132 -19.56 -8.79 -13.99
C VAL A 132 -18.43 -9.52 -13.25
N GLN A 133 -17.88 -8.90 -12.19
CA GLN A 133 -16.91 -9.45 -11.25
C GLN A 133 -15.47 -9.64 -11.76
N LEU A 134 -15.09 -8.99 -12.86
CA LEU A 134 -13.68 -8.84 -13.22
C LEU A 134 -13.05 -7.85 -12.22
N SER A 135 -11.94 -8.26 -11.60
CA SER A 135 -11.29 -7.55 -10.50
C SER A 135 -9.81 -7.33 -10.81
N ILE A 136 -9.31 -6.13 -10.53
CA ILE A 136 -7.92 -5.73 -10.78
C ILE A 136 -7.34 -5.08 -9.52
N GLY A 137 -6.10 -5.44 -9.18
CA GLY A 137 -5.26 -4.74 -8.22
C GLY A 137 -3.91 -4.41 -8.86
N GLU A 138 -3.27 -3.33 -8.44
CA GLU A 138 -2.12 -2.73 -9.11
C GLU A 138 -0.88 -2.69 -8.19
N SER A 139 0.31 -2.61 -8.80
CA SER A 139 1.56 -2.33 -8.11
C SER A 139 2.62 -1.72 -9.05
N THR A 140 2.97 -0.47 -8.77
CA THR A 140 4.00 0.31 -9.47
C THR A 140 5.36 -0.35 -9.38
N CYS A 141 5.98 -0.64 -10.51
CA CYS A 141 7.21 -1.43 -10.60
C CYS A 141 8.33 -0.67 -11.33
N GLY A 142 9.57 -1.13 -11.11
CA GLY A 142 10.72 -0.62 -11.85
C GLY A 142 11.03 -1.45 -13.09
N ALA A 143 11.37 -0.77 -14.19
CA ALA A 143 11.89 -1.41 -15.40
C ALA A 143 13.11 -0.67 -15.98
N LYS A 144 13.85 -1.34 -16.86
CA LYS A 144 15.07 -0.80 -17.50
C LYS A 144 14.80 0.22 -18.62
N THR A 145 13.54 0.41 -19.00
CA THR A 145 13.11 1.47 -19.92
C THR A 145 12.12 2.38 -19.21
N VAL A 146 11.79 3.48 -19.85
CA VAL A 146 10.89 4.51 -19.33
C VAL A 146 10.16 5.16 -20.49
N GLY A 147 8.96 5.68 -20.23
CA GLY A 147 8.14 6.32 -21.23
C GLY A 147 7.37 7.54 -20.76
N TRP A 148 6.82 8.28 -21.73
CA TRP A 148 6.11 9.53 -21.52
C TRP A 148 4.86 9.65 -22.41
N PRO A 149 3.81 10.30 -21.89
CA PRO A 149 2.54 10.51 -22.58
C PRO A 149 2.63 11.49 -23.74
N LEU A 150 1.71 11.36 -24.71
CA LEU A 150 1.63 12.22 -25.90
C LEU A 150 1.47 13.74 -25.63
N ASN A 151 1.00 14.14 -24.44
CA ASN A 151 0.84 15.55 -24.09
C ASN A 151 2.13 16.23 -23.59
N ILE A 152 3.23 15.49 -23.44
CA ILE A 152 4.53 16.03 -23.07
C ILE A 152 5.44 16.08 -24.31
N PRO A 153 6.23 17.16 -24.54
CA PRO A 153 7.16 17.23 -25.66
C PRO A 153 8.11 16.02 -25.71
N GLY A 154 8.06 15.25 -26.80
CA GLY A 154 8.87 14.04 -26.98
C GLY A 154 8.21 12.74 -26.50
N GLY A 155 7.05 12.83 -25.83
CA GLY A 155 6.20 11.69 -25.49
C GLY A 155 5.58 11.03 -26.72
N LYS A 156 5.39 9.70 -26.65
CA LYS A 156 4.90 8.90 -27.79
C LYS A 156 3.82 7.89 -27.41
N ASN A 157 3.46 7.79 -26.13
CA ASN A 157 2.60 6.74 -25.62
C ASN A 157 1.22 7.29 -25.26
N LEU A 158 0.18 6.55 -25.63
CA LEU A 158 -1.20 6.92 -25.39
C LEU A 158 -1.71 6.46 -24.02
N PHE A 159 -1.25 5.29 -23.55
CA PHE A 159 -1.81 4.63 -22.39
C PHE A 159 -0.89 4.67 -21.18
N GLY A 160 -1.42 5.16 -20.07
CA GLY A 160 -0.96 4.79 -18.73
C GLY A 160 -1.77 3.63 -18.16
N ILE A 161 -1.34 3.06 -17.03
CA ILE A 161 -2.01 1.88 -16.46
C ILE A 161 -3.40 2.22 -15.93
N ALA A 162 -3.59 3.46 -15.47
CA ALA A 162 -4.87 3.98 -15.02
C ALA A 162 -5.94 3.87 -16.11
N GLU A 163 -5.58 4.09 -17.37
CA GLU A 163 -6.53 3.97 -18.50
C GLU A 163 -6.65 2.56 -19.04
N LEU A 164 -5.57 1.77 -19.05
CA LEU A 164 -5.63 0.38 -19.51
C LEU A 164 -6.57 -0.46 -18.65
N THR A 165 -6.48 -0.31 -17.33
CA THR A 165 -7.35 -1.02 -16.38
C THR A 165 -8.82 -0.64 -16.57
N LYS A 166 -9.11 0.65 -16.76
CA LYS A 166 -10.47 1.15 -17.04
C LYS A 166 -11.01 0.59 -18.36
N VAL A 167 -10.23 0.60 -19.43
CA VAL A 167 -10.65 0.02 -20.74
C VAL A 167 -10.88 -1.50 -20.63
N ALA A 168 -10.06 -2.21 -19.86
CA ALA A 168 -10.29 -3.63 -19.60
C ALA A 168 -11.61 -3.86 -18.85
N LEU A 169 -11.88 -3.10 -17.80
CA LEU A 169 -13.14 -3.22 -17.04
C LEU A 169 -14.36 -2.83 -17.87
N GLU A 170 -14.25 -1.85 -18.76
CA GLU A 170 -15.29 -1.46 -19.73
C GLU A 170 -15.63 -2.61 -20.70
N ARG A 171 -14.65 -3.45 -21.10
CA ARG A 171 -14.79 -4.35 -22.27
C ARG A 171 -14.80 -5.83 -21.96
N CYS A 172 -14.32 -6.24 -20.79
CA CYS A 172 -14.03 -7.64 -20.49
C CYS A 172 -14.80 -8.18 -19.29
N ALA A 173 -15.17 -9.47 -19.39
CA ALA A 173 -15.77 -10.22 -18.29
C ALA A 173 -14.81 -11.24 -17.63
N THR A 174 -13.65 -11.48 -18.23
CA THR A 174 -12.67 -12.48 -17.78
C THR A 174 -11.27 -11.89 -17.65
N ALA A 175 -10.46 -12.46 -16.77
CA ALA A 175 -9.09 -12.03 -16.51
C ALA A 175 -8.21 -12.15 -17.76
N ARG A 176 -8.38 -13.24 -18.52
CA ARG A 176 -7.68 -13.46 -19.79
C ARG A 176 -8.02 -12.40 -20.84
N CYS A 177 -9.30 -12.04 -20.98
CA CYS A 177 -9.71 -10.95 -21.89
C CYS A 177 -9.07 -9.62 -21.48
N ALA A 178 -9.05 -9.33 -20.18
CA ALA A 178 -8.47 -8.10 -19.66
C ALA A 178 -6.96 -8.02 -19.95
N VAL A 179 -6.22 -9.10 -19.68
CA VAL A 179 -4.77 -9.19 -20.00
C VAL A 179 -4.52 -8.97 -21.49
N ASP A 180 -5.25 -9.67 -22.35
CA ASP A 180 -5.12 -9.54 -23.82
C ASP A 180 -5.42 -8.12 -24.31
N THR A 181 -6.52 -7.53 -23.80
CA THR A 181 -6.96 -6.19 -24.17
C THR A 181 -5.94 -5.14 -23.75
N MET A 182 -5.45 -5.20 -22.50
CA MET A 182 -4.45 -4.27 -22.01
C MET A 182 -3.14 -4.40 -22.77
N GLY A 183 -2.64 -5.62 -22.96
CA GLY A 183 -1.42 -5.89 -23.70
C GLY A 183 -1.48 -5.42 -25.15
N THR A 184 -2.55 -5.75 -25.87
CA THR A 184 -2.75 -5.37 -27.28
C THR A 184 -2.83 -3.85 -27.44
N LEU A 185 -3.52 -3.15 -26.54
CA LEU A 185 -3.62 -1.69 -26.58
C LEU A 185 -2.28 -1.02 -26.26
N ALA A 186 -1.55 -1.53 -25.26
CA ALA A 186 -0.23 -1.06 -24.89
C ALA A 186 0.78 -1.24 -26.05
N GLU A 187 0.79 -2.40 -26.72
CA GLU A 187 1.64 -2.63 -27.89
C GLU A 187 1.31 -1.69 -29.04
N LYS A 188 0.02 -1.52 -29.34
CA LYS A 188 -0.44 -0.76 -30.51
C LYS A 188 -0.29 0.75 -30.34
N TYR A 189 -0.59 1.27 -29.15
CA TYR A 189 -0.69 2.71 -28.89
C TYR A 189 0.38 3.25 -27.93
N GLY A 190 1.26 2.37 -27.44
CA GLY A 190 2.33 2.72 -26.51
C GLY A 190 1.86 2.78 -25.06
N PHE A 191 2.78 2.46 -24.16
CA PHE A 191 2.58 2.49 -22.71
C PHE A 191 3.56 3.46 -22.05
N TYR A 192 3.13 4.11 -20.97
CA TYR A 192 4.00 4.85 -20.05
C TYR A 192 3.53 4.60 -18.60
N SER A 193 4.43 4.69 -17.63
CA SER A 193 4.02 4.80 -16.23
C SER A 193 3.79 6.27 -15.88
N GLU A 194 2.69 6.57 -15.20
CA GLU A 194 2.36 7.88 -14.63
C GLU A 194 3.46 8.39 -13.66
N ASP A 195 4.25 7.48 -13.09
CA ASP A 195 5.31 7.75 -12.10
C ASP A 195 6.73 7.76 -12.68
N SER A 196 6.86 7.82 -14.01
CA SER A 196 8.15 7.84 -14.74
C SER A 196 9.04 9.06 -14.45
N GLY A 197 8.55 10.05 -13.70
CA GLY A 197 9.26 11.28 -13.35
C GLY A 197 9.50 12.23 -14.53
N ASP A 198 10.55 13.06 -14.42
CA ASP A 198 10.91 14.06 -15.42
C ASP A 198 11.75 13.45 -16.56
N MET A 199 11.47 13.79 -17.82
CA MET A 199 12.21 13.25 -18.96
C MET A 199 13.73 13.55 -18.93
N ALA A 200 14.14 14.67 -18.33
CA ALA A 200 15.55 15.01 -18.13
C ALA A 200 16.21 14.22 -16.99
N LYS A 201 15.41 13.66 -16.07
CA LYS A 201 15.88 12.82 -14.97
C LYS A 201 14.86 11.70 -14.71
N PRO A 202 14.80 10.69 -15.60
CA PRO A 202 13.78 9.65 -15.52
C PRO A 202 13.92 8.83 -14.24
N ASP A 203 12.78 8.42 -13.68
CA ASP A 203 12.75 7.46 -12.59
C ASP A 203 12.48 6.05 -13.14
N TYR A 204 13.52 5.22 -13.19
CA TYR A 204 13.41 3.81 -13.58
C TYR A 204 12.84 2.93 -12.46
N GLY A 205 12.78 3.47 -11.26
CA GLY A 205 12.22 2.82 -10.10
C GLY A 205 10.73 2.55 -10.22
N ASP A 206 10.03 3.44 -10.92
CA ASP A 206 8.56 3.47 -11.01
C ASP A 206 8.13 3.66 -12.47
N SER A 207 8.95 3.19 -13.42
CA SER A 207 8.74 3.35 -14.88
C SER A 207 7.86 2.27 -15.53
N ALA A 208 7.31 1.35 -14.73
CA ALA A 208 6.57 0.20 -15.20
C ALA A 208 5.49 -0.22 -14.20
N GLU A 209 4.66 -1.17 -14.60
CA GLU A 209 3.45 -1.50 -13.86
C GLU A 209 3.20 -3.00 -13.81
N ALA A 210 2.61 -3.45 -12.70
CA ALA A 210 2.21 -4.82 -12.53
C ALA A 210 0.79 -4.91 -11.96
N LEU A 211 -0.01 -5.83 -12.49
CA LEU A 211 -1.39 -6.04 -12.09
C LEU A 211 -1.61 -7.49 -11.64
N VAL A 212 -2.47 -7.66 -10.65
CA VAL A 212 -3.15 -8.94 -10.38
C VAL A 212 -4.59 -8.82 -10.89
N VAL A 213 -4.98 -9.74 -11.77
CA VAL A 213 -6.28 -9.70 -12.46
C VAL A 213 -7.00 -11.01 -12.16
N GLY A 214 -8.19 -10.93 -11.57
CA GLY A 214 -9.00 -12.08 -11.20
C GLY A 214 -10.44 -11.98 -11.70
N ASP A 215 -11.10 -13.11 -11.91
CA ASP A 215 -12.50 -13.15 -12.34
C ASP A 215 -13.35 -14.17 -11.57
N LYS A 216 -14.66 -14.18 -11.86
CA LYS A 216 -15.63 -15.10 -11.24
C LYS A 216 -15.51 -16.55 -11.71
N LEU A 217 -14.79 -16.82 -12.80
CA LEU A 217 -14.56 -18.18 -13.29
C LEU A 217 -13.42 -18.86 -12.53
N GLY A 218 -12.60 -18.10 -11.82
CA GLY A 218 -11.53 -18.60 -10.96
C GLY A 218 -10.13 -18.42 -11.57
N GLU A 219 -10.00 -17.76 -12.72
CA GLU A 219 -8.68 -17.42 -13.24
C GLU A 219 -8.10 -16.23 -12.47
N VAL A 220 -6.80 -16.31 -12.19
CA VAL A 220 -5.98 -15.22 -11.66
C VAL A 220 -4.73 -15.11 -12.51
N TRP A 221 -4.40 -13.90 -12.94
CA TRP A 221 -3.22 -13.59 -13.74
C TRP A 221 -2.41 -12.49 -13.07
N VAL A 222 -1.08 -12.63 -13.10
CA VAL A 222 -0.17 -11.51 -12.90
C VAL A 222 0.20 -10.98 -14.28
N PHE A 223 0.13 -9.67 -14.49
CA PHE A 223 0.46 -8.98 -15.74
C PHE A 223 1.51 -7.91 -15.46
N HIS A 224 2.65 -7.95 -16.12
CA HIS A 224 3.66 -6.90 -16.09
C HIS A 224 3.67 -6.15 -17.40
N VAL A 225 3.83 -4.83 -17.36
CA VAL A 225 3.96 -3.98 -18.55
C VAL A 225 4.99 -2.89 -18.32
N MET A 226 5.76 -2.59 -19.36
CA MET A 226 6.75 -1.52 -19.40
C MET A 226 6.76 -0.87 -20.77
N THR A 227 7.37 0.31 -20.87
CA THR A 227 7.53 0.99 -22.15
C THR A 227 8.52 0.22 -23.03
N GLY A 228 8.32 0.20 -24.34
CA GLY A 228 9.32 -0.33 -25.27
C GLY A 228 10.57 0.55 -25.40
N LYS A 229 11.42 0.22 -26.36
CA LYS A 229 12.63 0.99 -26.68
C LYS A 229 12.28 2.41 -27.16
N ASP A 230 13.17 3.37 -26.90
CA ASP A 230 13.07 4.76 -27.38
C ASP A 230 11.75 5.47 -27.02
N ASN A 231 11.22 5.17 -25.82
CA ASN A 231 9.97 5.71 -25.30
C ASN A 231 8.76 5.36 -26.21
N ALA A 232 8.71 4.18 -26.82
CA ALA A 232 7.63 3.83 -27.73
C ALA A 232 7.20 2.36 -27.62
N GLY A 233 5.89 2.13 -27.81
CA GLY A 233 5.31 0.79 -27.71
C GLY A 233 5.31 0.27 -26.28
N ALA A 234 5.16 -1.04 -26.13
CA ALA A 234 5.19 -1.70 -24.84
C ALA A 234 5.88 -3.06 -24.93
N ILE A 235 6.41 -3.51 -23.81
CA ILE A 235 6.74 -4.92 -23.55
C ILE A 235 5.89 -5.36 -22.39
N TRP A 236 5.27 -6.53 -22.50
CA TRP A 236 4.48 -7.09 -21.41
C TRP A 236 4.57 -8.61 -21.37
N ALA A 237 4.35 -9.16 -20.19
CA ALA A 237 4.19 -10.60 -19.97
C ALA A 237 3.14 -10.83 -18.88
N ALA A 238 2.43 -11.94 -18.98
CA ALA A 238 1.46 -12.37 -17.99
C ALA A 238 1.63 -13.85 -17.68
N GLN A 239 1.44 -14.20 -16.41
CA GLN A 239 1.49 -15.57 -15.92
C GLN A 239 0.23 -15.87 -15.11
N ARG A 240 -0.44 -16.97 -15.45
CA ARG A 240 -1.57 -17.49 -14.67
C ARG A 240 -1.08 -18.05 -13.35
N VAL A 241 -1.77 -17.71 -12.27
CA VAL A 241 -1.54 -18.27 -10.94
C VAL A 241 -2.21 -19.65 -10.86
N PRO A 242 -1.49 -20.71 -10.45
CA PRO A 242 -2.09 -22.03 -10.26
C PRO A 242 -3.26 -21.99 -9.29
N ASP A 243 -4.34 -22.74 -9.59
CA ASP A 243 -5.44 -22.86 -8.65
C ASP A 243 -4.96 -23.53 -7.34
N GLY A 244 -5.45 -23.06 -6.20
CA GLY A 244 -4.93 -23.46 -4.89
C GLY A 244 -3.76 -22.62 -4.38
N HIS A 245 -3.29 -21.61 -5.14
CA HIS A 245 -2.18 -20.74 -4.74
C HIS A 245 -2.57 -19.31 -4.36
N VAL A 246 -1.62 -18.64 -3.70
CA VAL A 246 -1.58 -17.19 -3.40
C VAL A 246 -0.33 -16.59 -4.04
N THR A 247 -0.45 -15.39 -4.63
CA THR A 247 0.68 -14.60 -5.15
C THR A 247 0.64 -13.17 -4.62
N VAL A 248 1.77 -12.48 -4.69
CA VAL A 248 1.97 -11.12 -4.21
C VAL A 248 2.83 -10.34 -5.18
N VAL A 249 2.46 -9.09 -5.45
CA VAL A 249 3.29 -8.11 -6.15
C VAL A 249 3.48 -6.90 -5.23
N ALA A 250 4.73 -6.49 -5.05
CA ALA A 250 5.11 -5.47 -4.06
C ALA A 250 6.19 -4.54 -4.62
N ASN A 251 5.84 -3.79 -5.67
CA ASN A 251 6.70 -2.86 -6.39
C ASN A 251 7.95 -3.49 -7.01
N GLY A 252 7.77 -4.69 -7.55
CA GLY A 252 8.81 -5.38 -8.29
C GLY A 252 8.22 -6.53 -9.07
N PHE A 253 8.70 -6.72 -10.29
CA PHE A 253 8.31 -7.82 -11.16
C PHE A 253 8.58 -9.18 -10.49
N THR A 254 7.62 -10.11 -10.64
CA THR A 254 7.67 -11.48 -10.09
C THR A 254 7.69 -12.60 -11.14
N ILE A 255 7.11 -12.40 -12.33
CA ILE A 255 7.19 -13.32 -13.49
C ILE A 255 8.65 -13.54 -13.90
N ARG A 256 9.09 -14.80 -13.88
CA ARG A 256 10.45 -15.22 -14.22
C ARG A 256 10.50 -15.82 -15.63
N GLU A 257 10.67 -17.13 -15.71
CA GLU A 257 10.69 -17.86 -16.97
C GLU A 257 9.26 -17.91 -17.55
N ILE A 258 9.16 -17.68 -18.85
CA ILE A 258 7.89 -17.75 -19.60
C ILE A 258 8.00 -18.80 -20.71
N ASP A 259 6.97 -19.62 -20.87
CA ASP A 259 6.86 -20.59 -21.95
C ASP A 259 5.65 -20.25 -22.84
N LEU A 260 5.91 -19.54 -23.94
CA LEU A 260 4.87 -19.10 -24.86
C LEU A 260 4.25 -20.24 -25.70
N SER A 261 4.77 -21.47 -25.58
CA SER A 261 4.09 -22.65 -26.12
C SER A 261 2.90 -23.10 -25.26
N GLN A 262 2.77 -22.55 -24.05
CA GLN A 262 1.70 -22.83 -23.10
C GLN A 262 0.79 -21.59 -22.89
N PRO A 263 -0.08 -21.27 -23.88
CA PRO A 263 -0.93 -20.07 -23.83
C PRO A 263 -1.97 -20.08 -22.70
N ASP A 264 -2.25 -21.25 -22.12
CA ASP A 264 -3.11 -21.37 -20.93
C ASP A 264 -2.48 -20.78 -19.67
N TRP A 265 -1.13 -20.70 -19.65
CA TRP A 265 -0.30 -20.28 -18.52
C TRP A 265 0.43 -18.97 -18.75
N PHE A 266 0.81 -18.67 -20.00
CA PHE A 266 1.62 -17.49 -20.33
C PHE A 266 1.06 -16.72 -21.52
N MET A 267 1.13 -15.40 -21.43
CA MET A 267 0.84 -14.46 -22.52
C MET A 267 1.93 -13.39 -22.53
N ALA A 268 2.32 -12.85 -23.68
CA ALA A 268 3.32 -11.79 -23.74
C ALA A 268 3.24 -11.00 -25.05
N SER A 269 3.85 -9.81 -25.06
CA SER A 269 4.04 -9.02 -26.28
C SER A 269 4.86 -9.78 -27.32
N ALA A 270 4.55 -9.59 -28.60
CA ALA A 270 5.18 -10.34 -29.69
C ALA A 270 6.71 -10.17 -29.77
N ASN A 271 7.21 -9.03 -29.30
CA ASN A 271 8.63 -8.64 -29.27
C ASN A 271 9.32 -8.90 -27.92
N VAL A 272 8.71 -9.68 -27.01
CA VAL A 272 9.24 -9.92 -25.64
C VAL A 272 10.65 -10.53 -25.63
N HIS A 273 10.98 -11.40 -26.58
CA HIS A 273 12.32 -11.98 -26.70
C HIS A 273 13.27 -11.11 -27.54
N SER A 274 12.78 -10.60 -28.67
CA SER A 274 13.62 -9.86 -29.62
C SER A 274 14.17 -8.57 -29.05
N LEU A 275 13.40 -7.86 -28.20
CA LEU A 275 13.94 -6.64 -27.57
C LEU A 275 15.03 -6.97 -26.54
N ALA A 276 14.86 -8.01 -25.72
CA ALA A 276 15.87 -8.41 -24.74
C ALA A 276 17.19 -8.82 -25.43
N GLU A 277 17.11 -9.51 -26.57
CA GLU A 277 18.26 -9.84 -27.41
C GLU A 277 18.91 -8.57 -27.99
N GLU A 278 18.11 -7.67 -28.60
CA GLU A 278 18.59 -6.42 -29.18
C GLU A 278 19.32 -5.53 -28.15
N MET A 279 18.79 -5.46 -26.93
CA MET A 279 19.36 -4.66 -25.84
C MET A 279 20.53 -5.36 -25.13
N GLY A 280 20.85 -6.61 -25.49
CA GLY A 280 21.88 -7.42 -24.83
C GLY A 280 21.55 -7.79 -23.39
N TRP A 281 20.27 -7.80 -23.02
CA TRP A 281 19.79 -8.17 -21.68
C TRP A 281 19.56 -9.67 -21.54
N TRP A 282 19.43 -10.38 -22.66
CA TRP A 282 19.39 -11.83 -22.73
C TRP A 282 20.12 -12.32 -23.98
N ASP A 283 20.82 -13.44 -23.87
CA ASP A 283 21.49 -14.10 -24.99
C ASP A 283 20.77 -15.43 -25.28
N PRO A 284 20.05 -15.57 -26.42
CA PRO A 284 19.37 -16.81 -26.78
C PRO A 284 20.32 -17.99 -27.03
N LYS A 285 21.62 -17.72 -27.21
CA LYS A 285 22.67 -18.76 -27.39
C LYS A 285 23.43 -19.04 -26.10
N GLY A 286 23.16 -18.30 -25.03
CA GLY A 286 23.77 -18.48 -23.73
C GLY A 286 23.18 -19.67 -22.96
N ASP A 287 23.77 -19.97 -21.80
CA ASP A 287 23.37 -21.10 -20.96
C ASP A 287 22.10 -20.84 -20.12
N LYS A 288 21.54 -19.62 -20.16
CA LYS A 288 20.40 -19.22 -19.32
C LYS A 288 19.12 -19.11 -20.14
N SER A 289 18.05 -19.75 -19.65
CA SER A 289 16.68 -19.53 -20.10
C SER A 289 16.30 -18.05 -20.03
N PHE A 290 15.34 -17.64 -20.85
CA PHE A 290 14.79 -16.29 -20.79
C PHE A 290 14.03 -16.09 -19.47
N ASP A 291 14.48 -15.12 -18.67
CA ASP A 291 13.84 -14.66 -17.43
C ASP A 291 13.39 -13.21 -17.62
N PHE A 292 12.07 -12.99 -17.65
CA PHE A 292 11.46 -11.69 -17.92
C PHE A 292 11.93 -10.63 -16.92
N THR A 293 11.86 -10.94 -15.62
CA THR A 293 12.26 -9.99 -14.57
C THR A 293 13.75 -9.68 -14.61
N ALA A 294 14.62 -10.65 -14.93
CA ALA A 294 16.05 -10.40 -15.09
C ALA A 294 16.36 -9.56 -16.34
N ALA A 295 15.65 -9.81 -17.43
CA ALA A 295 15.80 -9.07 -18.68
C ALA A 295 15.34 -7.62 -18.51
N TYR A 296 14.21 -7.39 -17.85
CA TYR A 296 13.47 -6.13 -17.93
C TYR A 296 13.29 -5.37 -16.63
N GLY A 297 13.27 -6.05 -15.48
CA GLY A 297 13.05 -5.42 -14.19
C GLY A 297 14.21 -4.50 -13.75
N PHE A 298 13.87 -3.50 -12.95
CA PHE A 298 14.81 -2.59 -12.31
C PHE A 298 14.60 -2.60 -10.79
N ALA A 299 15.68 -2.79 -10.03
CA ALA A 299 15.64 -2.89 -8.57
C ALA A 299 16.72 -2.05 -7.87
N ASP A 300 17.42 -1.16 -8.58
CA ASP A 300 18.49 -0.33 -8.02
C ASP A 300 17.91 0.96 -7.42
N LYS A 301 17.09 0.82 -6.35
CA LYS A 301 16.46 1.97 -5.66
C LYS A 301 17.31 2.55 -4.53
N ASP A 302 18.13 1.73 -3.87
CA ASP A 302 19.17 2.05 -2.86
C ASP A 302 19.54 0.76 -2.07
N ALA A 303 20.35 0.87 -1.01
CA ALA A 303 20.74 -0.28 -0.19
C ALA A 303 19.57 -0.97 0.55
N ILE A 304 18.43 -0.31 0.74
CA ILE A 304 17.24 -0.90 1.38
C ILE A 304 16.23 -1.42 0.35
N GLY A 305 16.35 -1.02 -0.92
CA GLY A 305 15.48 -1.42 -2.05
C GLY A 305 15.12 -2.91 -2.09
N PRO A 306 16.06 -3.86 -1.96
CA PRO A 306 15.70 -5.28 -1.94
C PRO A 306 14.73 -5.65 -0.80
N LEU A 307 14.86 -5.02 0.37
CA LEU A 307 13.97 -5.25 1.51
C LEU A 307 12.65 -4.49 1.39
N TYR A 308 12.60 -3.40 0.62
CA TYR A 308 11.38 -2.64 0.32
C TYR A 308 10.31 -3.53 -0.34
N THR A 309 10.72 -4.39 -1.28
CA THR A 309 9.84 -5.36 -1.96
C THR A 309 9.82 -6.70 -1.23
N GLY A 310 10.99 -7.30 -1.03
CA GLY A 310 11.08 -8.70 -0.62
C GLY A 310 10.49 -8.99 0.76
N ARG A 311 10.48 -8.00 1.66
CA ARG A 311 9.94 -8.20 3.01
C ARG A 311 8.42 -8.30 3.05
N ARG A 312 7.73 -7.55 2.19
CA ARG A 312 6.26 -7.63 2.04
C ARG A 312 5.85 -8.96 1.41
N VAL A 313 6.54 -9.38 0.36
CA VAL A 313 6.33 -10.69 -0.28
C VAL A 313 6.53 -11.81 0.75
N TRP A 314 7.67 -11.80 1.45
CA TRP A 314 7.94 -12.75 2.52
C TRP A 314 6.83 -12.78 3.56
N ARG A 315 6.39 -11.62 4.04
CA ARG A 315 5.44 -11.53 5.15
C ARG A 315 4.11 -12.19 4.81
N VAL A 316 3.58 -11.95 3.61
CA VAL A 316 2.34 -12.58 3.17
C VAL A 316 2.51 -14.11 3.10
N PHE A 317 3.61 -14.59 2.52
CA PHE A 317 3.88 -16.03 2.44
C PHE A 317 4.15 -16.66 3.80
N ASP A 318 4.82 -15.98 4.72
CA ASP A 318 5.10 -16.43 6.09
C ASP A 318 3.82 -16.59 6.92
N VAL A 319 2.84 -15.69 6.74
CA VAL A 319 1.54 -15.77 7.43
C VAL A 319 0.66 -16.89 6.87
N LEU A 320 0.70 -17.13 5.55
CA LEU A 320 -0.20 -18.08 4.88
C LEU A 320 0.39 -19.48 4.69
N ALA A 321 1.71 -19.60 4.62
CA ALA A 321 2.45 -20.85 4.49
C ALA A 321 3.72 -20.86 5.38
N PRO A 322 3.58 -20.71 6.71
CA PRO A 322 4.72 -20.76 7.63
C PRO A 322 5.51 -22.08 7.53
N SER A 323 4.90 -23.17 7.05
CA SER A 323 5.58 -24.44 6.80
C SER A 323 6.75 -24.34 5.81
N LEU A 324 6.74 -23.35 4.90
CA LEU A 324 7.81 -23.14 3.93
C LEU A 324 9.09 -22.56 4.56
N GLN A 325 9.00 -21.95 5.75
CA GLN A 325 10.14 -21.38 6.48
C GLN A 325 11.02 -20.46 5.62
N LEU A 326 10.38 -19.63 4.78
CA LEU A 326 11.09 -18.74 3.86
C LEU A 326 11.97 -17.75 4.64
N ASP A 327 13.19 -17.52 4.17
CA ASP A 327 14.15 -16.63 4.84
C ASP A 327 13.84 -15.16 4.55
N ALA A 328 13.34 -14.46 5.57
CA ALA A 328 13.01 -13.04 5.55
C ALA A 328 14.17 -12.07 5.22
N ARG A 329 15.41 -12.57 5.09
CA ARG A 329 16.61 -11.77 4.79
C ARG A 329 16.92 -11.68 3.30
N LEU A 330 16.27 -12.49 2.46
CA LEU A 330 16.63 -12.59 1.04
C LEU A 330 16.39 -11.30 0.25
N GLY A 331 15.40 -10.49 0.65
CA GLY A 331 14.97 -9.34 -0.15
C GLY A 331 14.43 -9.75 -1.52
N SER A 332 14.37 -8.80 -2.46
CA SER A 332 13.95 -9.02 -3.85
C SER A 332 14.99 -8.44 -4.79
N PHE A 333 15.35 -9.21 -5.82
CA PHE A 333 16.35 -8.82 -6.81
C PHE A 333 15.85 -9.15 -8.21
N SER A 334 16.01 -8.23 -9.16
CA SER A 334 15.60 -8.50 -10.54
C SER A 334 16.46 -9.59 -11.18
N GLN A 335 17.73 -9.72 -10.81
CA GLN A 335 18.70 -10.58 -11.48
C GLN A 335 18.53 -12.09 -11.20
N TYR A 336 17.87 -12.46 -10.10
CA TYR A 336 17.66 -13.86 -9.69
C TYR A 336 16.48 -13.97 -8.72
N ALA A 337 15.75 -15.08 -8.78
CA ALA A 337 14.58 -15.32 -7.92
C ALA A 337 14.98 -15.44 -6.45
N THR A 338 14.25 -14.76 -5.56
CA THR A 338 14.42 -14.85 -4.10
C THR A 338 13.26 -15.58 -3.43
N TYR A 339 12.03 -15.28 -3.85
CA TYR A 339 10.80 -15.94 -3.40
C TYR A 339 10.09 -16.58 -4.60
N PRO A 340 9.27 -17.63 -4.38
CA PRO A 340 8.50 -18.24 -5.45
C PRO A 340 7.45 -17.26 -6.01
N PHE A 341 7.07 -17.43 -7.28
CA PHE A 341 6.01 -16.65 -7.93
C PHE A 341 4.67 -16.72 -7.17
N SER A 342 4.36 -17.89 -6.63
CA SER A 342 3.17 -18.13 -5.80
C SER A 342 3.43 -19.28 -4.83
N ILE A 343 2.61 -19.38 -3.78
CA ILE A 343 2.67 -20.47 -2.79
C ILE A 343 1.31 -21.14 -2.64
N MET A 344 1.30 -22.42 -2.29
CA MET A 344 0.11 -23.08 -1.76
C MET A 344 0.05 -22.77 -0.25
N PRO A 345 -1.04 -22.18 0.26
CA PRO A 345 -1.15 -21.87 1.69
C PRO A 345 -1.31 -23.16 2.52
N ASP A 346 -0.86 -23.14 3.77
CA ASP A 346 -0.94 -24.31 4.68
C ASP A 346 -2.38 -24.70 5.01
N ARG A 347 -3.30 -23.75 4.87
CA ARG A 347 -4.75 -23.91 5.01
C ARG A 347 -5.46 -22.97 4.05
N GLN A 348 -6.72 -23.28 3.75
CA GLN A 348 -7.54 -22.37 2.97
C GLN A 348 -7.61 -20.98 3.62
N VAL A 349 -7.57 -19.95 2.78
CA VAL A 349 -7.45 -18.55 3.16
C VAL A 349 -8.83 -17.93 3.34
N GLU A 350 -9.08 -17.42 4.53
CA GLU A 350 -10.30 -16.66 4.84
C GLU A 350 -10.14 -15.20 4.41
N THR A 351 -11.22 -14.57 3.93
CA THR A 351 -11.19 -13.17 3.44
C THR A 351 -10.65 -12.20 4.50
N PHE A 352 -10.98 -12.41 5.78
CA PHE A 352 -10.48 -11.55 6.86
C PHE A 352 -8.95 -11.65 7.05
N GLN A 353 -8.32 -12.78 6.72
CA GLN A 353 -6.87 -12.91 6.81
C GLN A 353 -6.16 -12.03 5.79
N ILE A 354 -6.75 -11.85 4.59
CA ILE A 354 -6.23 -10.90 3.61
C ILE A 354 -6.43 -9.46 4.10
N MET A 355 -7.61 -9.14 4.65
CA MET A 355 -7.82 -7.82 5.27
C MET A 355 -6.80 -7.53 6.37
N ASP A 356 -6.48 -8.51 7.22
CA ASP A 356 -5.50 -8.36 8.29
C ASP A 356 -4.06 -8.24 7.78
N LEU A 357 -3.71 -8.95 6.70
CA LEU A 357 -2.43 -8.77 6.01
C LEU A 357 -2.27 -7.36 5.46
N LEU A 358 -3.34 -6.76 4.91
CA LEU A 358 -3.29 -5.37 4.46
C LEU A 358 -3.00 -4.40 5.62
N ARG A 359 -3.30 -4.77 6.88
CA ARG A 359 -3.04 -3.97 8.10
C ARG A 359 -1.64 -4.12 8.67
N ASP A 360 -0.85 -5.05 8.14
CA ASP A 360 0.36 -5.56 8.78
C ASP A 360 1.57 -4.62 8.66
N HIS A 361 2.32 -4.52 9.77
CA HIS A 361 3.62 -3.88 9.91
C HIS A 361 4.65 -4.83 10.54
N TYR A 362 4.58 -6.10 10.15
CA TYR A 362 5.43 -7.20 10.58
C TYR A 362 5.27 -7.61 12.05
N GLU A 363 4.08 -7.40 12.63
CA GLU A 363 3.80 -7.70 14.04
C GLU A 363 4.14 -9.15 14.41
N GLY A 364 4.74 -9.33 15.59
CA GLY A 364 5.13 -10.65 16.11
C GLY A 364 6.44 -11.20 15.51
N THR A 365 7.09 -10.46 14.62
CA THR A 365 8.39 -10.83 14.05
C THR A 365 9.51 -9.96 14.63
N ARG A 366 10.77 -10.26 14.29
CA ARG A 366 11.90 -9.39 14.64
C ARG A 366 11.90 -8.04 13.90
N TYR A 367 11.01 -7.86 12.93
CA TYR A 367 10.85 -6.65 12.10
C TYR A 367 9.64 -5.81 12.51
N ASP A 368 8.94 -6.21 13.58
CA ASP A 368 7.74 -5.55 14.11
C ASP A 368 7.98 -4.05 14.32
N MET A 369 7.29 -3.24 13.50
CA MET A 369 7.48 -1.79 13.49
C MET A 369 6.83 -1.09 14.69
N THR A 370 6.03 -1.81 15.50
CA THR A 370 5.48 -1.29 16.77
C THR A 370 6.51 -1.33 17.91
N LYS A 371 7.70 -1.88 17.67
CA LYS A 371 8.74 -2.07 18.68
C LYS A 371 9.94 -1.15 18.51
N GLY A 372 10.63 -0.94 19.63
CA GLY A 372 11.92 -0.28 19.70
C GLY A 372 11.90 1.24 19.54
N LEU A 373 13.09 1.82 19.53
CA LEU A 373 13.27 3.27 19.62
C LEU A 373 12.56 4.02 18.48
N ALA A 374 12.56 3.44 17.27
CA ALA A 374 11.93 4.04 16.09
C ALA A 374 10.39 4.13 16.22
N ALA A 375 9.77 3.28 17.03
CA ALA A 375 8.33 3.30 17.29
C ALA A 375 7.92 4.31 18.38
N GLY A 376 8.91 4.97 18.99
CA GLY A 376 8.67 5.88 20.11
C GLY A 376 8.19 5.17 21.39
N PRO A 377 7.82 5.94 22.43
CA PRO A 377 7.40 5.37 23.71
C PRO A 377 6.08 4.59 23.63
N PHE A 378 5.26 4.85 22.62
CA PHE A 378 3.91 4.32 22.51
C PHE A 378 3.74 3.33 21.34
N GLY A 379 4.84 2.91 20.70
CA GLY A 379 4.81 1.83 19.72
C GLY A 379 4.14 2.16 18.40
N ALA A 380 4.20 3.42 17.95
CA ALA A 380 3.63 3.84 16.67
C ALA A 380 4.39 3.19 15.49
N PRO A 381 3.73 2.44 14.58
CA PRO A 381 4.41 1.74 13.50
C PRO A 381 4.77 2.65 12.30
N VAL A 382 4.20 3.85 12.25
CA VAL A 382 4.35 4.77 11.10
C VAL A 382 5.77 5.33 11.01
N ARG A 383 6.34 5.34 9.79
CA ARG A 383 7.62 5.96 9.45
C ARG A 383 7.42 6.92 8.29
N TRP A 384 7.55 8.22 8.55
CA TRP A 384 7.38 9.26 7.53
C TRP A 384 8.57 9.28 6.57
N SER A 385 8.29 9.41 5.27
CA SER A 385 9.32 9.73 4.28
C SER A 385 9.65 11.22 4.29
N GLY A 386 10.84 11.57 3.82
CA GLY A 386 11.33 12.95 3.76
C GLY A 386 12.83 12.97 3.52
N SER A 387 13.43 14.16 3.53
CA SER A 387 14.88 14.30 3.43
C SER A 387 15.57 13.55 4.58
N ALA A 388 16.49 12.66 4.24
CA ALA A 388 17.31 11.95 5.21
C ALA A 388 18.32 12.88 5.94
N GLY A 389 18.39 14.18 5.59
CA GLY A 389 19.24 15.15 6.27
C GLY A 389 20.74 14.84 6.18
N GLY A 390 21.17 14.11 5.14
CA GLY A 390 22.55 13.64 4.98
C GLY A 390 22.89 12.36 5.75
N VAL A 391 21.93 11.75 6.45
CA VAL A 391 22.11 10.45 7.11
C VAL A 391 21.90 9.33 6.10
N ILE A 392 22.88 8.42 6.02
CA ILE A 392 22.75 7.21 5.20
C ILE A 392 21.98 6.16 6.00
N GLY A 393 20.84 5.73 5.48
CA GLY A 393 19.99 4.70 6.08
C GLY A 393 18.58 4.73 5.51
N GLY A 394 17.77 3.75 5.89
CA GLY A 394 16.39 3.63 5.47
C GLY A 394 15.61 2.67 6.36
N TRP A 395 14.30 2.83 6.39
CA TRP A 395 13.40 1.88 7.05
C TRP A 395 12.85 0.88 6.05
N GLU A 396 12.54 -0.31 6.52
CA GLU A 396 11.77 -1.28 5.77
C GLU A 396 10.34 -0.75 5.58
N ARG A 397 9.75 -1.07 4.44
CA ARG A 397 8.41 -0.60 4.08
C ARG A 397 7.37 -1.63 4.51
N PRO A 398 6.40 -1.31 5.37
CA PRO A 398 5.28 -2.20 5.72
C PRO A 398 4.25 -2.32 4.59
N ILE A 399 3.28 -3.23 4.75
CA ILE A 399 2.14 -3.36 3.85
C ILE A 399 1.17 -2.19 4.08
N SER A 400 0.70 -2.02 5.32
CA SER A 400 -0.04 -0.83 5.72
C SER A 400 0.91 0.33 5.94
N MET A 401 0.70 1.48 5.28
CA MET A 401 1.53 2.65 5.51
C MET A 401 0.75 3.97 5.54
N TYR A 402 1.37 5.04 6.02
CA TYR A 402 0.72 6.33 6.22
C TYR A 402 0.25 7.02 4.93
N ARG A 403 0.76 6.57 3.77
CA ARG A 403 0.40 7.08 2.45
C ARG A 403 -0.77 6.34 1.82
N THR A 404 -1.21 5.23 2.42
CA THR A 404 -2.32 4.45 1.89
C THR A 404 -3.59 5.31 1.87
N LEU A 405 -4.06 5.64 0.67
CA LEU A 405 -5.27 6.44 0.49
C LEU A 405 -6.53 5.59 0.65
N PHE A 406 -6.46 4.35 0.18
CA PHE A 406 -7.49 3.35 0.31
C PHE A 406 -6.91 1.94 0.17
N ALA A 407 -7.71 0.96 0.59
CA ALA A 407 -7.40 -0.45 0.40
C ALA A 407 -8.67 -1.22 0.04
N PHE A 408 -8.53 -2.31 -0.68
CA PHE A 408 -9.66 -3.17 -0.99
C PHE A 408 -9.33 -4.65 -1.00
N VAL A 409 -10.39 -5.47 -0.86
CA VAL A 409 -10.42 -6.89 -1.20
C VAL A 409 -11.62 -7.11 -2.11
N LEU A 410 -11.38 -7.38 -3.38
CA LEU A 410 -12.40 -7.68 -4.38
C LEU A 410 -12.62 -9.18 -4.39
N GLN A 411 -13.85 -9.59 -4.11
CA GLN A 411 -14.23 -10.99 -3.95
C GLN A 411 -15.20 -11.39 -5.06
N SER A 412 -14.77 -12.33 -5.92
CA SER A 412 -15.56 -12.85 -7.03
C SER A 412 -16.02 -14.28 -6.75
N ARG A 413 -17.35 -14.52 -6.83
CA ARG A 413 -18.00 -15.79 -6.47
C ARG A 413 -19.15 -16.12 -7.42
N SER A 414 -18.83 -16.77 -8.54
CA SER A 414 -19.86 -17.23 -9.51
C SER A 414 -20.90 -18.15 -8.89
N HIS A 415 -20.50 -19.01 -7.95
CA HIS A 415 -21.39 -20.00 -7.32
C HIS A 415 -22.44 -19.39 -6.38
N LYS A 416 -22.37 -18.08 -6.07
CA LYS A 416 -23.32 -17.37 -5.20
C LYS A 416 -24.53 -16.81 -5.95
N GLY A 417 -24.60 -16.98 -7.27
CA GLY A 417 -25.75 -16.57 -8.07
C GLY A 417 -25.52 -15.24 -8.83
N PRO A 418 -26.41 -14.23 -8.73
CA PRO A 418 -26.32 -13.03 -9.54
C PRO A 418 -25.06 -12.25 -9.18
N ASP A 419 -24.54 -11.46 -10.13
CA ASP A 419 -23.31 -10.70 -9.90
C ASP A 419 -23.45 -9.74 -8.71
N ALA A 420 -24.63 -9.16 -8.50
CA ALA A 420 -24.95 -8.31 -7.35
C ALA A 420 -24.66 -8.95 -5.97
N VAL A 421 -24.72 -10.29 -5.88
CA VAL A 421 -24.49 -11.07 -4.67
C VAL A 421 -23.08 -11.67 -4.67
N GLY A 422 -22.68 -12.22 -5.82
CA GLY A 422 -21.41 -12.92 -5.99
C GLY A 422 -20.20 -12.00 -5.88
N GLY A 423 -20.27 -10.82 -6.48
CA GLY A 423 -19.20 -9.83 -6.47
C GLY A 423 -19.31 -8.87 -5.30
N VAL A 424 -18.25 -8.81 -4.49
CA VAL A 424 -18.17 -7.89 -3.34
C VAL A 424 -16.87 -7.11 -3.38
N ALA A 425 -16.97 -5.79 -3.47
CA ALA A 425 -15.85 -4.89 -3.26
C ALA A 425 -15.80 -4.50 -1.77
N TRP A 426 -14.97 -5.20 -1.01
CA TRP A 426 -14.67 -4.84 0.37
C TRP A 426 -13.72 -3.65 0.35
N TYR A 427 -14.19 -2.45 0.67
CA TYR A 427 -13.45 -1.20 0.46
C TYR A 427 -13.21 -0.46 1.78
N ALA A 428 -11.98 0.01 1.99
CA ALA A 428 -11.56 0.78 3.16
C ALA A 428 -10.91 2.11 2.72
N GLN A 429 -11.31 3.21 3.36
CA GLN A 429 -10.66 4.52 3.18
C GLN A 429 -9.51 4.70 4.17
N ASP A 430 -8.45 5.38 3.75
CA ASP A 430 -7.21 5.61 4.49
C ASP A 430 -6.48 4.31 4.89
N ALA A 431 -5.39 4.41 5.66
CA ALA A 431 -4.53 3.29 5.96
C ALA A 431 -5.23 2.16 6.74
N PRO A 432 -5.17 0.90 6.24
CA PRO A 432 -6.03 -0.18 6.70
C PRO A 432 -5.86 -0.55 8.17
N HIS A 433 -4.71 -0.26 8.79
CA HIS A 433 -4.46 -0.55 10.20
C HIS A 433 -5.43 0.11 11.18
N GLY A 434 -6.09 1.19 10.77
CA GLY A 434 -7.21 1.80 11.49
C GLY A 434 -8.41 2.04 10.59
N SER A 435 -8.70 1.12 9.65
CA SER A 435 -9.87 1.20 8.79
C SER A 435 -10.71 -0.08 8.75
N VAL A 436 -11.97 0.10 8.36
CA VAL A 436 -12.97 -0.96 8.24
C VAL A 436 -13.27 -1.19 6.77
N PHE A 437 -13.28 -2.46 6.33
CA PHE A 437 -13.64 -2.81 4.97
C PHE A 437 -15.17 -2.93 4.86
N VAL A 438 -15.78 -1.98 4.15
CA VAL A 438 -17.22 -1.89 3.89
C VAL A 438 -17.57 -2.66 2.61
N PRO A 439 -18.62 -3.50 2.60
CA PRO A 439 -18.87 -4.39 1.47
C PRO A 439 -19.86 -3.79 0.46
N PHE A 440 -19.33 -3.25 -0.63
CA PHE A 440 -20.14 -2.80 -1.76
C PHE A 440 -20.40 -3.96 -2.74
N SER A 441 -21.57 -3.95 -3.38
CA SER A 441 -21.85 -4.89 -4.47
C SER A 441 -21.18 -4.41 -5.75
N CYS A 442 -20.59 -5.31 -6.54
CA CYS A 442 -20.03 -4.93 -7.86
C CYS A 442 -21.09 -4.38 -8.81
N ALA A 443 -22.36 -4.76 -8.63
CA ALA A 443 -23.48 -4.35 -9.48
C ALA A 443 -24.20 -3.09 -8.98
N GLN A 444 -23.84 -2.52 -7.82
CA GLN A 444 -24.50 -1.31 -7.36
C GLN A 444 -24.24 -0.14 -8.33
N GLU A 445 -25.22 0.73 -8.51
CA GLU A 445 -25.19 1.87 -9.43
C GLU A 445 -24.68 3.15 -8.75
N SER A 446 -24.68 3.22 -7.42
CA SER A 446 -24.19 4.37 -6.66
C SER A 446 -23.54 4.00 -5.33
N VAL A 447 -22.65 4.89 -4.86
CA VAL A 447 -22.04 4.87 -3.52
C VAL A 447 -22.67 5.96 -2.65
N PRO A 448 -22.53 5.89 -1.31
CA PRO A 448 -22.96 6.96 -0.44
C PRO A 448 -22.17 8.26 -0.67
N GLU A 449 -22.81 9.41 -0.47
CA GLU A 449 -22.19 10.73 -0.66
C GLU A 449 -20.92 10.90 0.18
N SER A 450 -20.87 10.32 1.40
CA SER A 450 -19.67 10.38 2.25
C SER A 450 -18.38 9.85 1.58
N TYR A 451 -18.49 8.97 0.58
CA TYR A 451 -17.37 8.42 -0.20
C TYR A 451 -16.97 9.29 -1.41
N LEU A 452 -17.70 10.39 -1.66
CA LEU A 452 -17.49 11.32 -2.78
C LEU A 452 -17.00 12.71 -2.34
N LEU A 453 -16.96 12.98 -1.03
CA LEU A 453 -16.66 14.31 -0.46
C LEU A 453 -15.18 14.54 -0.10
N GLY A 454 -14.34 13.49 -0.15
CA GLY A 454 -12.95 13.57 0.31
C GLY A 454 -12.08 14.54 -0.51
N ARG A 455 -11.41 15.48 0.19
CA ARG A 455 -10.31 16.30 -0.35
C ARG A 455 -9.20 16.39 0.71
N GLN A 456 -7.97 15.96 0.40
CA GLN A 456 -6.86 15.95 1.37
C GLN A 456 -6.50 17.34 1.92
N SER A 457 -6.74 18.41 1.14
CA SER A 457 -6.44 19.78 1.54
C SER A 457 -7.52 20.45 2.39
N LYS A 458 -8.70 19.84 2.53
CA LYS A 458 -9.86 20.46 3.18
C LYS A 458 -10.59 19.45 4.07
N PHE A 459 -10.49 19.64 5.38
CA PHE A 459 -11.23 18.85 6.35
C PHE A 459 -12.74 18.92 6.08
N HIS A 460 -13.39 17.76 6.03
CA HIS A 460 -14.84 17.66 5.82
C HIS A 460 -15.44 16.63 6.77
N SER A 461 -16.28 17.07 7.71
CA SER A 461 -16.83 16.21 8.76
C SER A 461 -17.82 15.15 8.25
N GLN A 462 -18.34 15.29 7.03
CA GLN A 462 -19.18 14.26 6.40
C GLN A 462 -18.38 13.33 5.45
N SER A 463 -17.08 13.58 5.25
CA SER A 463 -16.25 12.72 4.40
C SER A 463 -15.87 11.44 5.15
N ALA A 464 -16.07 10.30 4.51
CA ALA A 464 -15.63 9.01 4.99
C ALA A 464 -14.11 9.00 5.18
N TRP A 465 -13.35 9.48 4.19
CA TRP A 465 -11.88 9.52 4.26
C TRP A 465 -11.38 10.32 5.46
N TRP A 466 -11.96 11.48 5.74
CA TRP A 466 -11.56 12.30 6.90
C TRP A 466 -11.88 11.65 8.23
N ALA A 467 -12.94 10.84 8.32
CA ALA A 467 -13.23 10.07 9.53
C ALA A 467 -12.07 9.12 9.84
N PHE A 468 -11.66 8.31 8.86
CA PHE A 468 -10.60 7.32 9.02
C PHE A 468 -9.23 7.99 9.22
N ASN A 469 -8.90 8.96 8.37
CA ASN A 469 -7.64 9.70 8.43
C ASN A 469 -7.44 10.42 9.77
N PHE A 470 -8.50 11.02 10.33
CA PHE A 470 -8.44 11.66 11.64
C PHE A 470 -8.08 10.66 12.74
N VAL A 471 -8.75 9.50 12.79
CA VAL A 471 -8.49 8.47 13.80
C VAL A 471 -7.08 7.91 13.66
N ASN A 472 -6.63 7.60 12.44
CA ASN A 472 -5.28 7.09 12.18
C ASN A 472 -4.21 8.07 12.67
N ASN A 473 -4.32 9.36 12.32
CA ASN A 473 -3.37 10.37 12.77
C ASN A 473 -3.43 10.60 14.29
N TRP A 474 -4.62 10.73 14.87
CA TRP A 474 -4.80 10.95 16.30
C TRP A 474 -4.25 9.78 17.13
N SER A 475 -4.41 8.55 16.63
CA SER A 475 -3.93 7.34 17.30
C SER A 475 -2.43 7.36 17.59
N LEU A 476 -1.62 8.04 16.77
CA LEU A 476 -0.17 8.05 16.90
C LEU A 476 0.31 8.72 18.19
N LEU A 477 -0.50 9.58 18.81
CA LEU A 477 -0.18 10.25 20.08
C LEU A 477 -0.03 9.27 21.25
N ARG A 478 -0.78 8.17 21.22
CA ARG A 478 -0.84 7.11 22.24
C ARG A 478 -1.20 5.76 21.61
N TYR A 479 -0.43 5.35 20.60
CA TYR A 479 -0.78 4.21 19.75
C TYR A 479 -1.02 2.92 20.54
N ASN A 480 -0.15 2.59 21.51
CA ASN A 480 -0.30 1.42 22.38
C ASN A 480 -1.66 1.30 23.11
N ALA A 481 -2.32 2.42 23.42
CA ALA A 481 -3.61 2.44 24.10
C ALA A 481 -4.77 2.63 23.11
N MET A 482 -4.69 3.65 22.25
CA MET A 482 -5.75 3.96 21.28
C MET A 482 -5.95 2.82 20.27
N SER A 483 -4.88 2.13 19.86
CA SER A 483 -4.99 0.99 18.92
C SER A 483 -5.81 -0.17 19.49
N VAL A 484 -5.91 -0.33 20.82
CA VAL A 484 -6.75 -1.37 21.43
C VAL A 484 -8.23 -1.07 21.19
N ASP A 485 -8.65 0.17 21.46
CA ASP A 485 -10.02 0.62 21.22
C ASP A 485 -10.37 0.60 19.73
N ILE A 486 -9.43 1.06 18.88
CA ILE A 486 -9.58 1.05 17.42
C ILE A 486 -9.74 -0.38 16.89
N ARG A 487 -8.85 -1.32 17.25
CA ARG A 487 -8.92 -2.72 16.81
C ARG A 487 -10.19 -3.41 17.32
N SER A 488 -10.61 -3.11 18.55
CA SER A 488 -11.89 -3.61 19.08
C SER A 488 -13.07 -3.13 18.21
N LYS A 489 -13.07 -1.84 17.83
CA LYS A 489 -14.14 -1.29 17.00
C LYS A 489 -14.13 -1.82 15.57
N ILE A 490 -12.94 -2.02 14.99
CA ILE A 490 -12.77 -2.72 13.71
C ILE A 490 -13.37 -4.12 13.80
N GLY A 491 -13.03 -4.89 14.85
CA GLY A 491 -13.57 -6.25 15.03
C GLY A 491 -15.09 -6.30 15.11
N GLU A 492 -15.72 -5.37 15.83
CA GLU A 492 -17.18 -5.23 15.91
C GLU A 492 -17.80 -4.95 14.53
N LEU A 493 -17.30 -3.91 13.84
CA LEU A 493 -17.86 -3.46 12.56
C LEU A 493 -17.57 -4.46 11.43
N GLN A 494 -16.38 -5.06 11.38
CA GLN A 494 -16.04 -6.05 10.36
C GLN A 494 -16.88 -7.32 10.52
N LYS A 495 -17.14 -7.77 11.75
CA LYS A 495 -18.06 -8.88 12.01
C LYS A 495 -19.49 -8.55 11.57
N ALA A 496 -19.94 -7.32 11.82
CA ALA A 496 -21.24 -6.85 11.35
C ALA A 496 -21.32 -6.82 9.81
N ALA A 497 -20.24 -6.41 9.13
CA ALA A 497 -20.15 -6.39 7.67
C ALA A 497 -20.27 -7.81 7.06
N PHE A 498 -19.53 -8.79 7.60
CA PHE A 498 -19.67 -10.19 7.17
C PHE A 498 -21.07 -10.76 7.44
N SER A 499 -21.65 -10.44 8.60
CA SER A 499 -23.00 -10.87 8.95
C SER A 499 -24.05 -10.27 7.99
N LEU A 500 -23.89 -9.00 7.61
CA LEU A 500 -24.74 -8.33 6.64
C LEU A 500 -24.65 -8.99 5.26
N ARG A 501 -23.44 -9.30 4.77
CA ARG A 501 -23.29 -10.00 3.49
C ARG A 501 -23.89 -11.39 3.50
N LYS A 502 -23.69 -12.15 4.58
CA LYS A 502 -24.36 -13.46 4.73
C LYS A 502 -25.88 -13.33 4.73
N LYS A 503 -26.43 -12.30 5.35
CA LYS A 503 -27.86 -12.01 5.34
C LYS A 503 -28.36 -11.69 3.92
N MET A 504 -27.68 -10.79 3.20
CA MET A 504 -27.99 -10.46 1.79
C MET A 504 -27.97 -11.70 0.89
N GLU A 505 -26.98 -12.57 1.05
CA GLU A 505 -26.85 -13.82 0.29
C GLU A 505 -28.05 -14.76 0.54
N ASN A 506 -28.48 -14.92 1.79
CA ASN A 506 -29.64 -15.73 2.13
C ASN A 506 -30.94 -15.13 1.57
N GLU A 507 -31.15 -13.82 1.75
CA GLU A 507 -32.33 -13.12 1.21
C GLU A 507 -32.42 -13.22 -0.31
N ALA A 508 -31.29 -13.12 -1.01
CA ALA A 508 -31.23 -13.28 -2.45
C ALA A 508 -31.50 -14.73 -2.89
N HIS A 509 -31.03 -15.71 -2.13
CA HIS A 509 -31.31 -17.12 -2.38
C HIS A 509 -32.81 -17.45 -2.19
N GLU A 510 -33.43 -16.94 -1.13
CA GLU A 510 -34.86 -17.10 -0.87
C GLU A 510 -35.71 -16.41 -1.95
N ALA A 511 -35.35 -15.18 -2.32
CA ALA A 511 -36.04 -14.41 -3.35
C ALA A 511 -36.02 -15.08 -4.74
N ARG A 512 -35.00 -15.90 -5.05
CA ARG A 512 -34.94 -16.66 -6.31
C ARG A 512 -35.97 -17.78 -6.42
N HIS A 513 -36.55 -18.22 -5.30
CA HIS A 513 -37.57 -19.28 -5.29
C HIS A 513 -38.99 -18.72 -5.39
N SER A 514 -39.15 -17.40 -5.31
CA SER A 514 -40.37 -16.67 -5.64
C SER A 514 -40.14 -15.99 -6.98
N ASP A 515 -40.91 -16.29 -8.03
CA ASP A 515 -40.77 -15.70 -9.38
C ASP A 515 -40.99 -14.15 -9.45
N ASP A 516 -41.02 -13.46 -8.30
CA ASP A 516 -41.48 -12.09 -8.13
C ASP A 516 -40.36 -11.02 -8.06
N VAL A 517 -39.06 -11.41 -8.03
CA VAL A 517 -37.95 -10.45 -7.86
C VAL A 517 -37.10 -10.33 -9.12
N THR A 518 -37.10 -9.14 -9.74
CA THR A 518 -36.23 -8.83 -10.88
C THR A 518 -34.78 -8.59 -10.45
N GLU A 519 -33.83 -8.72 -11.38
CA GLU A 519 -32.42 -8.42 -11.12
C GLU A 519 -32.20 -6.97 -10.65
N SER A 520 -32.88 -6.01 -11.26
CA SER A 520 -32.85 -4.60 -10.85
C SER A 520 -33.36 -4.37 -9.43
N GLN A 521 -34.42 -5.07 -9.01
CA GLN A 521 -34.92 -5.01 -7.63
C GLN A 521 -33.92 -5.61 -6.63
N LEU A 522 -33.22 -6.68 -7.02
CA LEU A 522 -32.17 -7.27 -6.20
C LEU A 522 -30.96 -6.31 -6.07
N VAL A 523 -30.49 -5.74 -7.17
CA VAL A 523 -29.41 -4.74 -7.18
C VAL A 523 -29.76 -3.58 -6.26
N ALA A 524 -30.95 -2.99 -6.42
CA ALA A 524 -31.41 -1.86 -5.59
C ALA A 524 -31.46 -2.21 -4.09
N ARG A 525 -31.89 -3.44 -3.75
CA ARG A 525 -31.94 -3.91 -2.36
C ARG A 525 -30.54 -4.07 -1.76
N VAL A 526 -29.64 -4.77 -2.46
CA VAL A 526 -28.27 -4.99 -1.99
C VAL A 526 -27.52 -3.66 -1.89
N GLN A 527 -27.68 -2.76 -2.86
CA GLN A 527 -27.14 -1.40 -2.83
C GLN A 527 -27.65 -0.64 -1.60
N GLY A 528 -28.97 -0.60 -1.37
CA GLY A 528 -29.56 0.13 -0.25
C GLY A 528 -28.99 -0.30 1.10
N GLN A 529 -28.92 -1.61 1.33
CA GLN A 529 -28.35 -2.18 2.56
C GLN A 529 -26.83 -1.94 2.68
N SER A 530 -26.08 -1.98 1.56
CA SER A 530 -24.64 -1.71 1.56
C SER A 530 -24.35 -0.23 1.86
N ASN A 531 -25.10 0.69 1.25
CA ASN A 531 -24.96 2.13 1.45
C ASN A 531 -25.39 2.57 2.85
N GLU A 532 -26.47 1.99 3.41
CA GLU A 532 -26.87 2.24 4.79
C GLU A 532 -25.77 1.79 5.78
N PHE A 533 -25.18 0.62 5.55
CA PHE A 533 -24.09 0.12 6.39
C PHE A 533 -22.83 1.00 6.28
N ALA A 534 -22.50 1.46 5.07
CA ALA A 534 -21.38 2.36 4.83
C ALA A 534 -21.52 3.67 5.62
N GLU A 535 -22.68 4.32 5.58
CA GLU A 535 -22.97 5.54 6.35
C GLU A 535 -22.95 5.29 7.87
N LYS A 536 -23.46 4.13 8.31
CA LYS A 536 -23.36 3.70 9.71
C LYS A 536 -21.91 3.58 10.15
N VAL A 537 -21.04 3.00 9.34
CA VAL A 537 -19.61 2.87 9.64
C VAL A 537 -18.97 4.25 9.79
N VAL A 538 -19.21 5.19 8.85
CA VAL A 538 -18.70 6.56 8.95
C VAL A 538 -19.17 7.26 10.23
N SER A 539 -20.46 7.16 10.55
CA SER A 539 -21.02 7.72 11.79
C SER A 539 -20.36 7.14 13.04
N GLN A 540 -20.21 5.81 13.11
CA GLN A 540 -19.57 5.16 14.26
C GLN A 540 -18.07 5.45 14.34
N TRP A 541 -17.42 5.72 13.21
CA TRP A 541 -16.01 6.09 13.20
C TRP A 541 -15.77 7.50 13.75
N TRP A 542 -16.67 8.45 13.45
CA TRP A 542 -16.66 9.76 14.13
C TRP A 542 -16.96 9.66 15.62
N GLN A 543 -17.90 8.80 16.02
CA GLN A 543 -18.14 8.56 17.45
C GLN A 543 -16.90 7.98 18.15
N LEU A 544 -16.18 7.08 17.48
CA LEU A 544 -14.91 6.57 17.97
C LEU A 544 -13.88 7.70 18.10
N ALA A 545 -13.75 8.56 17.09
CA ALA A 545 -12.83 9.71 17.14
C ALA A 545 -13.07 10.58 18.38
N TRP A 546 -14.31 10.98 18.64
CA TRP A 546 -14.67 11.78 19.82
C TRP A 546 -14.43 11.05 21.13
N THR A 547 -14.69 9.73 21.15
CA THR A 547 -14.36 8.89 22.30
C THR A 547 -12.85 8.88 22.57
N LEU A 548 -12.02 8.74 21.55
CA LEU A 548 -10.55 8.71 21.70
C LEU A 548 -9.99 10.04 22.16
N ILE A 549 -10.53 11.17 21.67
CA ILE A 549 -10.13 12.51 22.11
C ILE A 549 -10.42 12.68 23.61
N ALA A 550 -11.66 12.40 24.03
CA ALA A 550 -12.06 12.57 25.42
C ALA A 550 -11.31 11.60 26.35
N LYS A 551 -11.22 10.33 25.95
CA LYS A 551 -10.61 9.27 26.76
C LYS A 551 -9.12 9.48 26.96
N TYR A 552 -8.38 10.04 26.02
CA TYR A 552 -6.91 10.12 26.08
C TYR A 552 -6.33 11.55 26.04
N SER A 553 -7.06 12.53 26.58
CA SER A 553 -6.62 13.93 26.63
C SER A 553 -5.46 14.15 27.60
N ASP A 554 -4.57 15.09 27.25
CA ASP A 554 -3.52 15.65 28.12
C ASP A 554 -2.59 14.61 28.78
N GLY A 555 -2.45 13.44 28.14
CA GLY A 555 -1.63 12.33 28.63
C GLY A 555 -2.27 11.47 29.72
N TYR A 556 -3.53 11.73 30.07
CA TYR A 556 -4.36 10.91 30.94
C TYR A 556 -5.14 9.85 30.16
N MET A 557 -5.73 8.92 30.90
CA MET A 557 -6.84 8.10 30.43
C MET A 557 -8.03 8.32 31.34
N THR A 558 -9.11 8.86 30.78
CA THR A 558 -10.35 9.21 31.47
C THR A 558 -11.47 8.28 31.02
N THR A 559 -11.99 7.48 31.94
CA THR A 559 -13.11 6.52 31.69
C THR A 559 -14.41 6.95 32.36
N GLY A 560 -14.43 8.08 33.07
CA GLY A 560 -15.57 8.66 33.74
C GLY A 560 -15.17 9.90 34.58
N GLU A 561 -16.13 10.48 35.30
CA GLU A 561 -15.99 11.79 35.97
C GLU A 561 -15.57 11.69 37.44
N ALA A 562 -15.56 10.48 38.03
CA ALA A 562 -15.07 10.31 39.39
C ALA A 562 -13.54 10.40 39.43
N PRO A 563 -12.91 10.89 40.52
CA PRO A 563 -11.45 11.06 40.59
C PRO A 563 -10.64 9.79 40.28
N GLU A 564 -11.15 8.62 40.64
CA GLU A 564 -10.54 7.31 40.39
C GLU A 564 -10.68 6.82 38.94
N GLN A 565 -11.51 7.48 38.13
CA GLN A 565 -11.76 7.15 36.73
C GLN A 565 -10.87 7.92 35.76
N GLN A 566 -9.90 8.67 36.28
CA GLN A 566 -8.82 9.27 35.51
C GLN A 566 -7.46 8.73 36.00
N ALA A 567 -6.65 8.23 35.07
CA ALA A 567 -5.32 7.72 35.36
C ALA A 567 -4.25 8.46 34.54
N SER A 568 -3.14 8.83 35.18
CA SER A 568 -1.94 9.25 34.46
C SER A 568 -1.17 8.02 34.02
N ILE A 569 -1.10 7.77 32.70
CA ILE A 569 -0.40 6.60 32.17
C ILE A 569 1.11 6.81 32.13
N GLY A 570 1.55 8.05 31.87
CA GLY A 570 2.97 8.40 31.76
C GLY A 570 3.71 7.71 30.61
N TYR A 571 5.04 7.74 30.67
CA TYR A 571 5.92 7.04 29.73
C TYR A 571 6.35 5.68 30.29
N PRO A 572 6.59 4.67 29.45
CA PRO A 572 7.07 3.38 29.93
C PRO A 572 8.49 3.48 30.48
N ALA A 573 8.80 2.64 31.46
CA ALA A 573 10.08 2.67 32.18
C ALA A 573 11.31 2.57 31.27
N TRP A 574 11.25 1.74 30.22
CA TRP A 574 12.35 1.58 29.27
C TRP A 574 12.64 2.88 28.49
N TRP A 575 11.61 3.66 28.15
CA TRP A 575 11.79 4.94 27.45
C TRP A 575 12.39 5.98 28.38
N LEU A 576 11.90 6.04 29.62
CA LEU A 576 12.47 6.90 30.67
C LEU A 576 13.92 6.55 30.98
N GLN A 577 14.29 5.27 30.91
CA GLN A 577 15.66 4.80 31.08
C GLN A 577 16.56 5.18 29.89
N ALA A 578 16.01 5.17 28.67
CA ALA A 578 16.74 5.50 27.46
C ALA A 578 16.84 7.02 27.19
N SER A 579 15.98 7.84 27.83
CA SER A 579 15.97 9.29 27.68
C SER A 579 16.80 10.01 28.74
N GLU A 580 16.95 11.32 28.56
CA GLU A 580 17.58 12.23 29.52
C GLU A 580 16.88 12.26 30.90
N PHE A 581 15.68 11.67 31.02
CA PHE A 581 15.03 11.46 32.30
C PHE A 581 15.91 10.66 33.26
N ALA A 582 16.55 9.58 32.78
CA ALA A 582 17.45 8.78 33.60
C ALA A 582 18.73 9.53 33.99
N THR A 583 19.16 10.51 33.18
CA THR A 583 20.33 11.31 33.50
C THR A 583 20.05 12.46 34.46
N TRP A 584 18.76 12.71 34.78
CA TRP A 584 18.28 13.98 35.38
C TRP A 584 18.63 15.18 34.46
N PRO A 585 18.17 16.42 34.70
CA PRO A 585 18.41 17.56 33.81
C PRO A 585 19.90 17.91 33.59
N GLY A 586 20.59 17.13 32.76
CA GLY A 586 22.03 17.21 32.50
C GLY A 586 22.88 17.31 33.78
N ASP A 587 23.90 18.17 33.71
CA ASP A 587 24.79 18.46 34.84
C ASP A 587 24.19 19.43 35.87
N THR A 588 22.99 19.97 35.61
CA THR A 588 22.38 21.04 36.43
C THR A 588 21.80 20.52 37.74
N PHE A 589 21.52 19.22 37.83
CA PHE A 589 21.03 18.58 39.05
C PHE A 589 21.80 17.30 39.35
N LYS A 590 22.47 17.26 40.51
CA LYS A 590 23.20 16.07 40.99
C LYS A 590 22.41 15.40 42.10
N PRO A 591 21.68 14.30 41.83
CA PRO A 591 20.92 13.61 42.87
C PRO A 591 21.82 13.09 43.99
N LYS A 592 21.24 12.83 45.17
CA LYS A 592 21.97 12.26 46.31
C LYS A 592 22.68 10.96 45.89
N ALA A 593 23.88 10.72 46.45
CA ALA A 593 24.71 9.57 46.07
C ALA A 593 23.98 8.21 46.24
N SER A 594 23.07 8.11 47.21
CA SER A 594 22.22 6.92 47.42
C SER A 594 21.25 6.65 46.27
N MET A 595 20.77 7.68 45.56
CA MET A 595 19.92 7.53 44.38
C MET A 595 20.74 7.27 43.12
N ARG A 596 21.95 7.85 43.02
CA ARG A 596 22.90 7.58 41.94
C ARG A 596 23.32 6.11 41.84
N LYS A 597 23.41 5.40 42.96
CA LYS A 597 23.71 3.95 42.98
C LYS A 597 22.57 3.07 42.45
N LYS A 598 21.34 3.59 42.37
CA LYS A 598 20.16 2.87 41.85
C LYS A 598 19.89 3.17 40.36
N LEU A 599 20.56 4.17 39.81
CA LEU A 599 20.46 4.52 38.39
C LEU A 599 21.27 3.50 37.58
N VAL A 600 20.58 2.58 36.93
CA VAL A 600 21.17 1.74 35.88
C VAL A 600 21.37 2.67 34.69
N GLY A 601 22.61 3.11 34.47
CA GLY A 601 22.99 3.84 33.27
C GLY A 601 22.89 2.87 32.11
N VAL A 602 21.81 2.96 31.34
CA VAL A 602 21.61 2.15 30.15
C VAL A 602 22.23 2.95 29.00
N ASP A 603 23.41 2.56 28.53
CA ASP A 603 23.93 3.12 27.27
C ASP A 603 23.01 2.73 26.10
N SER A 604 23.11 3.40 24.95
CA SER A 604 22.21 3.17 23.81
C SER A 604 22.21 1.72 23.31
N VAL A 605 23.31 0.99 23.51
CA VAL A 605 23.47 -0.42 23.16
C VAL A 605 22.70 -1.31 24.15
N THR A 606 22.75 -0.98 25.43
CA THR A 606 21.99 -1.65 26.50
C THR A 606 20.51 -1.33 26.40
N ALA A 607 20.13 -0.13 25.91
CA ALA A 607 18.74 0.25 25.68
C ALA A 607 18.14 -0.56 24.53
N GLN A 608 18.90 -0.78 23.45
CA GLN A 608 18.55 -1.74 22.40
C GLN A 608 18.50 -3.18 22.93
N GLY A 609 19.35 -3.54 23.89
CA GLY A 609 19.31 -4.81 24.61
C GLY A 609 18.03 -5.00 25.44
N PHE A 610 17.59 -3.97 26.17
CA PHE A 610 16.32 -3.97 26.93
C PHE A 610 15.11 -4.01 26.00
N VAL A 611 15.15 -3.30 24.88
CA VAL A 611 14.11 -3.38 23.83
C VAL A 611 14.02 -4.80 23.28
N ARG A 612 15.16 -5.47 23.02
CA ARG A 612 15.19 -6.86 22.58
C ARG A 612 14.70 -7.82 23.66
N GLN A 613 15.10 -7.65 24.91
CA GLN A 613 14.61 -8.48 26.02
C GLN A 613 13.12 -8.29 26.29
N ALA A 614 12.60 -7.06 26.22
CA ALA A 614 11.17 -6.79 26.36
C ALA A 614 10.36 -7.34 25.19
N ALA A 615 10.93 -7.35 23.97
CA ALA A 615 10.32 -8.00 22.81
C ALA A 615 10.31 -9.54 22.93
N MET A 616 11.32 -10.15 23.58
CA MET A 616 11.40 -11.60 23.82
C MET A 616 10.65 -12.08 25.07
N ALA A 617 10.45 -11.22 26.08
CA ALA A 617 9.79 -11.58 27.33
C ALA A 617 8.27 -11.82 27.19
N ASN A 618 7.66 -11.41 26.07
CA ASN A 618 6.25 -11.68 25.78
C ASN A 618 6.02 -12.96 24.95
N SER A 619 7.06 -13.75 24.65
CA SER A 619 6.93 -14.97 23.82
C SER A 619 7.32 -16.27 24.52
N VAL A 620 7.49 -16.30 25.85
CA VAL A 620 7.78 -17.56 26.56
C VAL A 620 7.04 -17.62 27.90
N GLU A 621 5.95 -18.39 27.96
CA GLU A 621 5.71 -19.23 29.13
C GLU A 621 6.50 -20.54 28.92
N VAL A 622 7.29 -20.92 29.93
CA VAL A 622 7.56 -22.28 30.45
C VAL A 622 8.93 -22.36 31.15
N GLU A 623 8.84 -22.64 32.45
CA GLU A 623 9.73 -23.30 33.42
C GLU A 623 11.28 -23.31 33.34
N ASN A 624 11.86 -22.88 34.47
CA ASN A 624 13.00 -23.43 35.23
C ASN A 624 14.11 -24.18 34.47
N GLN A 625 15.27 -23.53 34.28
CA GLN A 625 16.57 -23.94 34.86
C GLN A 625 17.73 -22.98 34.50
N SER A 626 18.73 -22.95 35.38
CA SER A 626 19.85 -22.00 35.47
C SER A 626 21.13 -22.48 34.76
N TYR A 627 21.88 -21.57 34.11
CA TYR A 627 23.28 -21.82 33.69
C TYR A 627 24.23 -20.62 33.89
N PRO A 628 25.40 -20.81 34.54
CA PRO A 628 26.35 -19.76 34.95
C PRO A 628 27.43 -19.40 33.91
N ILE A 629 27.15 -19.48 32.60
CA ILE A 629 28.15 -19.17 31.55
C ILE A 629 28.03 -17.72 31.03
N ALA A 630 26.92 -17.02 31.32
CA ALA A 630 26.69 -15.63 30.92
C ALA A 630 27.56 -14.60 31.68
N ILE A 631 28.13 -14.96 32.83
CA ILE A 631 28.87 -14.03 33.70
C ILE A 631 30.29 -13.75 33.17
N ALA A 632 30.89 -14.68 32.43
CA ALA A 632 32.25 -14.51 31.90
C ALA A 632 32.32 -13.53 30.70
N TRP A 633 31.25 -13.41 29.91
CA TRP A 633 31.20 -12.51 28.75
C TRP A 633 30.93 -11.05 29.13
N VAL A 634 30.21 -10.82 30.23
CA VAL A 634 29.92 -9.47 30.75
C VAL A 634 31.17 -8.78 31.30
N ILE A 635 32.12 -9.54 31.85
CA ILE A 635 33.34 -8.99 32.46
C ILE A 635 34.37 -8.56 31.40
N MET A 636 34.44 -9.23 30.23
CA MET A 636 35.33 -8.80 29.15
C MET A 636 34.85 -7.56 28.39
N GLY A 637 33.52 -7.33 28.28
CA GLY A 637 32.97 -6.13 27.64
C GLY A 637 33.22 -4.84 28.43
N ALA A 638 33.21 -4.92 29.76
CA ALA A 638 33.41 -3.79 30.65
C ALA A 638 34.85 -3.22 30.62
N VAL A 639 35.84 -4.04 30.27
CA VAL A 639 37.26 -3.63 30.23
C VAL A 639 37.62 -2.92 28.93
N LEU A 640 36.91 -3.17 27.83
CA LEU A 640 37.18 -2.54 26.52
C LEU A 640 36.46 -1.19 26.34
N GLY A 641 35.38 -0.91 27.09
CA GLY A 641 34.68 0.38 27.05
C GLY A 641 35.39 1.52 27.79
N ALA A 642 36.22 1.20 28.79
CA ALA A 642 36.90 2.20 29.62
C ALA A 642 38.05 2.95 28.90
N GLY A 643 38.51 2.46 27.75
CA GLY A 643 39.61 3.06 26.98
C GLY A 643 39.22 4.25 26.08
N MET A 644 37.96 4.37 25.66
CA MET A 644 37.56 5.39 24.66
C MET A 644 37.02 6.71 25.26
N LEU A 645 36.72 6.76 26.56
CA LEU A 645 36.25 7.98 27.23
C LEU A 645 37.36 8.98 27.61
N ALA A 646 38.63 8.58 27.50
CA ALA A 646 39.76 9.44 27.84
C ALA A 646 40.15 10.45 26.73
N PHE A 647 39.62 10.33 25.50
CA PHE A 647 40.03 11.18 24.38
C PHE A 647 39.03 12.30 24.01
N ALA A 648 37.79 12.28 24.53
CA ALA A 648 36.75 13.26 24.17
C ALA A 648 36.70 14.51 25.07
N LYS A 649 37.59 14.65 26.08
CA LYS A 649 37.56 15.76 27.05
C LYS A 649 38.54 16.90 26.76
N LYS A 650 38.93 17.10 25.50
CA LYS A 650 39.84 18.20 25.12
C LYS A 650 39.44 18.88 23.81
N GLU A 651 38.22 19.40 23.73
CA GLU A 651 37.91 20.60 22.91
C GLU A 651 36.45 21.05 23.09
N SER A 652 36.21 21.95 24.05
CA SER A 652 35.30 23.10 23.87
C SER A 652 35.43 24.04 25.07
N ARG A 653 36.31 25.02 24.92
CA ARG A 653 36.31 26.25 25.72
C ARG A 653 36.18 27.41 24.74
N ARG A 654 35.33 28.38 25.12
CA ARG A 654 34.88 29.60 24.40
C ARG A 654 33.61 29.30 23.59
N VAL A 655 32.48 29.96 23.84
CA VAL A 655 32.29 31.41 23.84
C VAL A 655 31.32 31.83 24.96
N GLY A 656 31.68 32.90 25.69
CA GLY A 656 30.84 33.49 26.73
C GLY A 656 29.81 34.47 26.15
N TYR A 657 28.65 34.56 26.81
CA TYR A 657 27.71 35.65 26.63
C TYR A 657 27.83 36.61 27.82
N ASN A 658 28.05 37.88 27.51
CA ASN A 658 28.04 38.98 28.47
C ASN A 658 26.60 39.21 28.96
N ALA A 659 26.45 39.37 30.28
CA ALA A 659 25.23 39.88 30.89
C ALA A 659 25.05 41.37 30.52
N VAL A 660 23.85 41.73 30.10
CA VAL A 660 23.39 43.12 30.07
C VAL A 660 22.69 43.40 31.40
N ALA A 661 23.02 44.55 32.01
CA ALA A 661 22.44 45.08 33.23
C ALA A 661 20.99 45.54 33.05
#